data_AF-A0A8H7PEM6-F1
#
_entry.id   AF-A0A8H7PEM6-F1
#
_cell.length_a   1.000
_cell.length_b   1.000
_cell.length_c   1.000
_cell.angle_alpha   90.00
_cell.angle_beta   90.00
_cell.angle_gamma   90.00
#
_symmetry.space_group_name_H-M   'P 1'
#
loop_
_entity.id
_entity.type
_entity.pdbx_description
1 polymer ?
#
loop_
_entity_poly.entity_id
_entity_poly.type
_entity_poly.pdbx_seq_one_letter_code
_entity_poly.pdbx_strand_id
1 'polypeptide(L)'
;MNPSTFDRDDPWQNEDDVVRGTNDDATISRMSAATLGYIDDPYVRFFVKKPIRRPPIINRGSYIRYQALNHVVQRFLQSGDASSKKQIVSLGAGFDTRYFLLKAGKIPVSGVNFKYFEIDFPEMIAKKASIIRRRTELATMLDSPTVGMCSGNAERGGMELGSADYALIGGDLRHWDNIADRLAYHGFQSDAPTLFISECVLIYLAPEDSQNILKWITENTQSCLFLLYEQILPDDAFGKVMIRNLKLRNIELKGIHAYPTLDTQVQRFKQLSWHDVHAVDINTLHDHPSSQEEMKRISQLELLDELEEWRLLAAHYCVALASKSANEGVSEIKLFHPFLFCTQPNSFVIISPMESSTSLLSTSQDTSSTHTNQLSVASHRLSQTLNGLAHVGNRNRSASVNASAAPIVVAPSTASASESAPTSLLIEFDGGSHVIVRPNRIIRGTVVLNATERLYATRIRIKFRAEEIATVKTMEGSGDGRGERLHQLTTTFFETDFKLWGNDISGEFIRSFSQSTWSEIEIGQHKYPFALKFPNVNYPPSLEDPKGFCVRYVWTAQVDGPGLQSGLRSKEYLTPLRPIIVAPVSQEWVYKTTLFKERKSTPLAEVQAKLPKQTYCPDEPFSMQLNIGLIASDYKVVSISYKLRKHHEGKMLVQKGMAFREYIRQVVTGTATATSEGSQYTSHINFDIPTRLVSPSFASRHTRVHYDLQFTVLYECGQFFKSNQYAEFTIPIAIANLPYDQLLRIPDLTAIRDYRHSKECPSFFDASLDEPPQATGLPSELIGPLTAALASPPAQSPPSYFSLPSLPPQFEIQKERQERTVYTTRVLKGDHSVDLGDPVVLAGVMDEDW
;
A
#
# COMPACT_ATOMS: atom_id res chain seq x y z
N MET A 1 -14.17 -49.61 2.38
CA MET A 1 -14.57 -48.54 3.32
C MET A 1 -13.74 -47.32 2.95
N ASN A 2 -14.38 -46.19 2.67
CA ASN A 2 -13.65 -44.95 2.36
C ASN A 2 -13.31 -44.22 3.66
N PRO A 3 -12.11 -43.66 3.81
CA PRO A 3 -11.91 -42.47 4.63
C PRO A 3 -12.75 -41.33 4.04
N SER A 4 -13.35 -40.48 4.88
CA SER A 4 -14.22 -39.39 4.44
C SER A 4 -13.48 -38.33 3.62
N THR A 5 -14.21 -37.70 2.71
CA THR A 5 -13.80 -36.45 2.05
C THR A 5 -13.63 -35.37 3.11
N PHE A 6 -12.51 -34.64 3.05
CA PHE A 6 -12.38 -33.38 3.77
C PHE A 6 -13.14 -32.30 3.01
N ASP A 7 -14.29 -31.88 3.52
CA ASP A 7 -14.83 -30.57 3.17
C ASP A 7 -13.81 -29.50 3.58
N ARG A 8 -13.45 -28.64 2.61
CA ARG A 8 -12.43 -27.58 2.78
C ARG A 8 -12.97 -26.17 2.49
N ASP A 9 -14.22 -26.09 2.07
CA ASP A 9 -14.90 -24.87 1.64
C ASP A 9 -16.09 -24.57 2.57
N ASP A 10 -15.87 -24.62 3.88
CA ASP A 10 -16.81 -24.07 4.86
C ASP A 10 -16.68 -22.53 4.86
N PRO A 11 -17.70 -21.77 4.42
CA PRO A 11 -17.63 -20.31 4.36
C PRO A 11 -17.48 -19.67 5.75
N TRP A 12 -18.03 -20.29 6.81
CA TRP A 12 -17.98 -19.73 8.16
C TRP A 12 -16.55 -19.69 8.71
N GLN A 13 -15.72 -20.68 8.36
CA GLN A 13 -14.33 -20.75 8.79
C GLN A 13 -13.46 -19.61 8.21
N ASN A 14 -13.83 -19.09 7.03
CA ASN A 14 -13.19 -17.96 6.37
C ASN A 14 -13.62 -16.61 7.00
N GLU A 15 -14.92 -16.44 7.31
CA GLU A 15 -15.40 -15.27 8.05
C GLU A 15 -14.72 -15.14 9.42
N ASP A 16 -14.66 -16.24 10.17
CA ASP A 16 -14.04 -16.25 11.50
C ASP A 16 -12.54 -15.92 11.45
N ASP A 17 -11.80 -16.35 10.42
CA ASP A 17 -10.38 -15.98 10.26
C ASP A 17 -10.19 -14.49 9.97
N VAL A 18 -11.13 -13.86 9.27
CA VAL A 18 -11.12 -12.41 9.04
C VAL A 18 -11.46 -11.64 10.33
N VAL A 19 -12.46 -12.09 11.10
CA VAL A 19 -12.79 -11.50 12.41
C VAL A 19 -11.61 -11.64 13.39
N ARG A 20 -10.99 -12.83 13.46
CA ARG A 20 -9.74 -13.07 14.22
C ARG A 20 -8.59 -12.16 13.75
N GLY A 21 -8.57 -11.75 12.48
CA GLY A 21 -7.59 -10.80 11.94
C GLY A 21 -7.71 -9.37 12.48
N THR A 22 -8.89 -8.96 12.97
CA THR A 22 -9.11 -7.59 13.49
C THR A 22 -8.32 -7.30 14.78
N ASN A 23 -8.03 -8.35 15.57
CA ASN A 23 -7.14 -8.30 16.73
C ASN A 23 -5.77 -7.69 16.40
N ASP A 24 -5.14 -8.14 15.31
CA ASP A 24 -3.79 -7.70 14.96
C ASP A 24 -3.78 -6.21 14.56
N ASP A 25 -4.81 -5.74 13.85
CA ASP A 25 -4.98 -4.33 13.47
C ASP A 25 -5.17 -3.41 14.70
N ALA A 26 -5.98 -3.83 15.66
CA ALA A 26 -6.18 -3.13 16.93
C ALA A 26 -4.90 -3.10 17.79
N THR A 27 -4.21 -4.24 17.91
CA THR A 27 -2.97 -4.38 18.70
C THR A 27 -1.84 -3.52 18.10
N ILE A 28 -1.72 -3.47 16.76
CA ILE A 28 -0.78 -2.59 16.06
C ILE A 28 -1.10 -1.11 16.34
N SER A 29 -2.37 -0.71 16.33
CA SER A 29 -2.77 0.68 16.60
C SER A 29 -2.48 1.12 18.04
N ARG A 30 -2.74 0.23 19.02
CA ARG A 30 -2.36 0.43 20.42
C ARG A 30 -0.84 0.53 20.60
N MET A 31 -0.06 -0.31 19.90
CA MET A 31 1.41 -0.24 19.89
C MET A 31 1.93 1.06 19.26
N SER A 32 1.28 1.58 18.20
CA SER A 32 1.62 2.89 17.62
C SER A 32 1.45 4.01 18.65
N ALA A 33 0.26 4.10 19.25
CA ALA A 33 -0.05 5.10 20.28
C ALA A 33 0.88 4.99 21.51
N ALA A 34 1.23 3.76 21.94
CA ALA A 34 2.18 3.55 23.02
C ALA A 34 3.63 3.96 22.65
N THR A 35 4.09 3.62 21.45
CA THR A 35 5.42 4.01 20.94
C THR A 35 5.59 5.52 20.85
N LEU A 36 4.50 6.25 20.55
CA LEU A 36 4.47 7.70 20.42
C LEU A 36 4.14 8.44 21.73
N GLY A 37 4.08 7.72 22.87
CA GLY A 37 3.87 8.34 24.19
C GLY A 37 2.44 8.82 24.47
N TYR A 38 1.46 8.45 23.65
CA TYR A 38 0.04 8.67 24.01
C TYR A 38 -0.33 7.77 25.19
N ILE A 39 0.04 6.49 25.13
CA ILE A 39 -0.37 5.43 26.05
C ILE A 39 0.84 4.86 26.80
N ASP A 40 0.76 4.74 28.14
CA ASP A 40 1.76 4.04 28.95
C ASP A 40 1.45 2.53 29.03
N ASP A 41 1.76 1.81 27.96
CA ASP A 41 1.58 0.35 27.84
C ASP A 41 2.91 -0.34 27.47
N PRO A 42 3.69 -0.83 28.45
CA PRO A 42 4.94 -1.54 28.19
C PRO A 42 4.73 -3.02 27.83
N TYR A 43 3.48 -3.50 27.73
CA TYR A 43 3.15 -4.92 27.51
C TYR A 43 2.68 -5.21 26.08
N VAL A 44 2.00 -4.28 25.42
CA VAL A 44 1.49 -4.44 24.03
C VAL A 44 2.60 -4.84 23.03
N ARG A 45 3.83 -4.37 23.25
CA ARG A 45 5.02 -4.75 22.47
C ARG A 45 5.33 -6.25 22.41
N PHE A 46 4.86 -7.04 23.39
CA PHE A 46 5.06 -8.50 23.38
C PHE A 46 4.11 -9.23 22.42
N PHE A 47 3.03 -8.56 22.01
CA PHE A 47 1.96 -9.12 21.17
C PHE A 47 2.04 -8.69 19.70
N VAL A 48 2.84 -7.65 19.37
CA VAL A 48 3.03 -7.15 18.00
C VAL A 48 4.33 -7.67 17.38
N LYS A 49 4.21 -8.39 16.25
CA LYS A 49 5.36 -8.91 15.49
C LYS A 49 6.09 -7.87 14.63
N LYS A 50 5.36 -6.87 14.14
CA LYS A 50 5.86 -5.77 13.30
C LYS A 50 5.14 -4.48 13.69
N PRO A 51 5.75 -3.59 14.48
CA PRO A 51 5.20 -2.28 14.77
C PRO A 51 5.04 -1.45 13.49
N ILE A 52 3.93 -0.75 13.36
CA ILE A 52 3.63 0.17 12.24
C ILE A 52 3.05 1.44 12.86
N ARG A 53 3.63 2.61 12.55
CA ARG A 53 3.07 3.90 12.98
C ARG A 53 1.75 4.14 12.23
N ARG A 54 0.70 4.51 12.97
CA ARG A 54 -0.58 4.98 12.44
C ARG A 54 -0.58 6.52 12.34
N PRO A 55 -1.49 7.13 11.53
CA PRO A 55 -1.68 8.58 11.49
C PRO A 55 -2.20 9.15 12.82
N PRO A 56 -2.02 10.46 13.08
CA PRO A 56 -2.39 11.11 14.36
C PRO A 56 -3.86 10.90 14.75
N ILE A 57 -4.80 10.96 13.79
CA ILE A 57 -6.23 10.70 14.00
C ILE A 57 -6.49 9.31 14.62
N ILE A 58 -5.73 8.29 14.22
CA ILE A 58 -5.84 6.92 14.74
C ILE A 58 -5.13 6.76 16.08
N ASN A 59 -4.02 7.46 16.32
CA ASN A 59 -3.33 7.46 17.61
C ASN A 59 -4.21 8.14 18.68
N ARG A 60 -4.84 9.28 18.36
CA ARG A 60 -5.82 9.99 19.20
C ARG A 60 -7.07 9.14 19.48
N GLY A 61 -7.64 8.49 18.45
CA GLY A 61 -8.76 7.55 18.63
C GLY A 61 -8.41 6.37 19.54
N SER A 62 -7.25 5.73 19.32
CA SER A 62 -6.74 4.63 20.15
C SER A 62 -6.51 5.07 21.60
N TYR A 63 -6.03 6.29 21.80
CA TYR A 63 -5.80 6.89 23.10
C TYR A 63 -7.10 7.14 23.88
N ILE A 64 -8.12 7.75 23.26
CA ILE A 64 -9.38 8.03 23.96
C ILE A 64 -10.15 6.74 24.26
N ARG A 65 -10.15 5.78 23.34
CA ARG A 65 -10.64 4.40 23.56
C ARG A 65 -9.96 3.76 24.77
N TYR A 66 -8.64 3.83 24.86
CA TYR A 66 -7.88 3.31 26.01
C TYR A 66 -8.28 3.98 27.32
N GLN A 67 -8.35 5.32 27.37
CA GLN A 67 -8.68 6.04 28.60
C GLN A 67 -10.11 5.80 29.07
N ALA A 68 -11.11 5.93 28.19
CA ALA A 68 -12.51 5.79 28.57
C ALA A 68 -12.80 4.41 29.20
N LEU A 69 -12.19 3.36 28.65
CA LEU A 69 -12.34 2.00 29.14
C LEU A 69 -11.58 1.77 30.45
N ASN A 70 -10.33 2.24 30.55
CA ASN A 70 -9.52 2.09 31.75
C ASN A 70 -10.07 2.90 32.94
N HIS A 71 -10.69 4.06 32.67
CA HIS A 71 -11.36 4.88 33.68
C HIS A 71 -12.51 4.11 34.33
N VAL A 72 -13.40 3.50 33.53
CA VAL A 72 -14.52 2.71 34.06
C VAL A 72 -14.02 1.49 34.83
N VAL A 73 -13.01 0.78 34.31
CA VAL A 73 -12.35 -0.33 35.02
C VAL A 73 -11.79 0.12 36.37
N GLN A 74 -11.07 1.23 36.42
CA GLN A 74 -10.52 1.79 37.66
C GLN A 74 -11.62 2.15 38.66
N ARG A 75 -12.66 2.87 38.22
CA ARG A 75 -13.76 3.31 39.09
C ARG A 75 -14.59 2.14 39.63
N PHE A 76 -14.87 1.12 38.82
CA PHE A 76 -15.51 -0.12 39.27
C PHE A 76 -14.66 -0.86 40.32
N LEU A 77 -13.34 -0.98 40.09
CA LEU A 77 -12.44 -1.58 41.06
C LEU A 77 -12.33 -0.76 42.36
N GLN A 78 -12.58 0.56 42.31
CA GLN A 78 -12.61 1.45 43.49
C GLN A 78 -13.99 1.57 44.18
N SER A 79 -15.10 1.20 43.54
CA SER A 79 -16.46 1.47 44.06
C SER A 79 -17.02 0.40 45.02
N GLY A 80 -17.76 0.80 46.05
CA GLY A 80 -18.33 -0.14 47.03
C GLY A 80 -17.28 -0.66 48.02
N ASP A 81 -17.57 -1.78 48.69
CA ASP A 81 -16.68 -2.34 49.70
C ASP A 81 -15.37 -2.87 49.11
N ALA A 82 -14.24 -2.39 49.64
CA ALA A 82 -12.90 -2.83 49.28
C ALA A 82 -12.58 -4.27 49.74
N SER A 83 -13.32 -4.82 50.73
CA SER A 83 -13.17 -6.22 51.14
C SER A 83 -13.80 -7.21 50.13
N SER A 84 -14.78 -6.74 49.35
CA SER A 84 -15.48 -7.57 48.38
C SER A 84 -14.59 -8.00 47.21
N LYS A 85 -14.63 -9.28 46.84
CA LYS A 85 -13.96 -9.77 45.64
C LYS A 85 -14.74 -9.36 44.41
N LYS A 86 -14.09 -8.63 43.50
CA LYS A 86 -14.70 -8.14 42.24
C LYS A 86 -14.31 -9.01 41.06
N GLN A 87 -15.08 -8.93 39.98
CA GLN A 87 -14.81 -9.67 38.75
C GLN A 87 -14.82 -8.73 37.55
N ILE A 88 -13.90 -8.96 36.61
CA ILE A 88 -13.93 -8.33 35.28
C ILE A 88 -13.98 -9.44 34.24
N VAL A 89 -14.86 -9.32 33.24
CA VAL A 89 -15.03 -10.30 32.16
C VAL A 89 -14.90 -9.58 30.82
N SER A 90 -13.76 -9.74 30.15
CA SER A 90 -13.49 -9.15 28.85
C SER A 90 -13.90 -10.11 27.73
N LEU A 91 -14.90 -9.71 26.94
CA LEU A 91 -15.48 -10.47 25.83
C LEU A 91 -14.78 -10.09 24.51
N GLY A 92 -14.19 -11.07 23.82
CA GLY A 92 -13.33 -10.87 22.65
C GLY A 92 -12.06 -10.10 23.01
N ALA A 93 -11.38 -10.53 24.08
CA ALA A 93 -10.29 -9.80 24.71
C ALA A 93 -9.03 -9.63 23.84
N GLY A 94 -8.87 -10.43 22.78
CA GLY A 94 -7.72 -10.40 21.89
C GLY A 94 -6.38 -10.36 22.64
N PHE A 95 -5.47 -9.50 22.20
CA PHE A 95 -4.23 -9.18 22.90
C PHE A 95 -4.32 -7.94 23.81
N ASP A 96 -5.48 -7.69 24.46
CA ASP A 96 -5.58 -6.66 25.50
C ASP A 96 -4.58 -6.90 26.65
N THR A 97 -4.17 -5.80 27.29
CA THR A 97 -3.06 -5.75 28.26
C THR A 97 -3.50 -5.33 29.66
N ARG A 98 -4.79 -5.01 29.89
CA ARG A 98 -5.27 -4.39 31.12
C ARG A 98 -4.97 -5.18 32.39
N TYR A 99 -5.03 -6.51 32.35
CA TYR A 99 -4.63 -7.34 33.49
C TYR A 99 -3.19 -7.05 33.94
N PHE A 100 -2.24 -6.98 33.00
CA PHE A 100 -0.84 -6.66 33.29
C PHE A 100 -0.67 -5.19 33.75
N LEU A 101 -1.45 -4.25 33.18
CA LEU A 101 -1.46 -2.86 33.62
C LEU A 101 -2.02 -2.69 35.04
N LEU A 102 -3.00 -3.50 35.44
CA LEU A 102 -3.53 -3.55 36.81
C LEU A 102 -2.49 -4.16 37.77
N LYS A 103 -1.94 -5.34 37.46
CA LYS A 103 -0.92 -6.01 38.30
C LYS A 103 0.37 -5.19 38.45
N ALA A 104 0.71 -4.37 37.46
CA ALA A 104 1.85 -3.46 37.50
C ALA A 104 1.56 -2.10 38.16
N GLY A 105 0.33 -1.84 38.63
CA GLY A 105 -0.08 -0.56 39.21
C GLY A 105 -0.13 0.61 38.21
N LYS A 106 -0.04 0.34 36.90
CA LYS A 106 -0.14 1.33 35.82
C LYS A 106 -1.56 1.89 35.68
N ILE A 107 -2.57 1.08 35.99
CA ILE A 107 -3.93 1.54 36.30
C ILE A 107 -4.04 1.63 37.83
N PRO A 108 -4.14 2.83 38.44
CA PRO A 108 -3.95 2.98 39.88
C PRO A 108 -5.17 2.52 40.68
N VAL A 109 -5.10 1.26 41.10
CA VAL A 109 -5.97 0.60 42.09
C VAL A 109 -5.10 0.07 43.24
N SER A 110 -5.63 -0.02 44.46
CA SER A 110 -4.84 -0.44 45.63
C SER A 110 -5.73 -1.12 46.67
N GLY A 111 -5.28 -2.23 47.24
CA GLY A 111 -6.03 -3.02 48.23
C GLY A 111 -7.23 -3.80 47.66
N VAL A 112 -7.49 -3.75 46.35
CA VAL A 112 -8.66 -4.37 45.72
C VAL A 112 -8.41 -5.84 45.39
N ASN A 113 -9.24 -6.74 45.90
CA ASN A 113 -9.28 -8.14 45.49
C ASN A 113 -10.14 -8.30 44.22
N PHE A 114 -9.56 -8.79 43.13
CA PHE A 114 -10.32 -9.05 41.89
C PHE A 114 -9.90 -10.34 41.19
N LYS A 115 -10.78 -10.87 40.31
CA LYS A 115 -10.43 -11.85 39.28
C LYS A 115 -10.80 -11.33 37.90
N TYR A 116 -9.86 -11.45 36.95
CA TYR A 116 -9.98 -10.96 35.58
C TYR A 116 -10.07 -12.13 34.61
N PHE A 117 -11.21 -12.27 33.94
CA PHE A 117 -11.48 -13.29 32.94
C PHE A 117 -11.39 -12.67 31.55
N GLU A 118 -10.70 -13.34 30.62
CA GLU A 118 -10.64 -13.00 29.21
C GLU A 118 -11.19 -14.14 28.37
N ILE A 119 -12.09 -13.81 27.46
CA ILE A 119 -12.78 -14.76 26.59
C ILE A 119 -12.50 -14.38 25.15
N ASP A 120 -12.04 -15.34 24.35
CA ASP A 120 -11.81 -15.17 22.91
C ASP A 120 -11.82 -16.55 22.22
N PHE A 121 -11.76 -16.59 20.89
CA PHE A 121 -11.65 -17.84 20.14
C PHE A 121 -10.48 -18.71 20.65
N PRO A 122 -10.61 -20.06 20.64
CA PRO A 122 -9.57 -20.98 21.11
C PRO A 122 -8.18 -20.69 20.51
N GLU A 123 -8.12 -20.29 19.24
CA GLU A 123 -6.88 -19.92 18.54
C GLU A 123 -6.24 -18.64 19.10
N MET A 124 -7.02 -17.64 19.51
CA MET A 124 -6.47 -16.39 20.07
C MET A 124 -5.98 -16.63 21.49
N ILE A 125 -6.76 -17.36 22.30
CA ILE A 125 -6.36 -17.77 23.65
C ILE A 125 -5.09 -18.63 23.61
N ALA A 126 -4.99 -19.61 22.71
CA ALA A 126 -3.77 -20.41 22.56
C ALA A 126 -2.55 -19.56 22.15
N LYS A 127 -2.72 -18.57 21.25
CA LYS A 127 -1.65 -17.60 20.93
C LYS A 127 -1.26 -16.77 22.17
N LYS A 128 -2.22 -16.16 22.87
CA LYS A 128 -1.98 -15.27 24.02
C LYS A 128 -1.30 -16.02 25.17
N ALA A 129 -1.81 -17.21 25.52
CA ALA A 129 -1.23 -18.09 26.53
C ALA A 129 0.21 -18.52 26.17
N SER A 130 0.49 -18.79 24.88
CA SER A 130 1.86 -19.10 24.42
C SER A 130 2.81 -17.90 24.52
N ILE A 131 2.32 -16.68 24.25
CA ILE A 131 3.13 -15.45 24.42
C ILE A 131 3.43 -15.21 25.91
N ILE A 132 2.42 -15.26 26.78
CA ILE A 132 2.57 -15.06 28.23
C ILE A 132 3.59 -16.05 28.80
N ARG A 133 3.44 -17.35 28.54
CA ARG A 133 4.37 -18.40 29.03
C ARG A 133 5.80 -18.26 28.50
N ARG A 134 6.03 -17.54 27.38
CA ARG A 134 7.36 -17.32 26.77
C ARG A 134 7.99 -15.98 27.15
N ARG A 135 7.32 -15.14 27.93
CA ARG A 135 7.81 -13.83 28.40
C ARG A 135 7.82 -13.82 29.92
N THR A 136 9.01 -13.86 30.51
CA THR A 136 9.18 -13.85 31.96
C THR A 136 8.45 -12.66 32.59
N GLU A 137 8.48 -11.50 31.93
CA GLU A 137 7.85 -10.25 32.37
C GLU A 137 6.30 -10.30 32.40
N LEU A 138 5.69 -11.28 31.74
CA LEU A 138 4.24 -11.56 31.79
C LEU A 138 3.95 -12.76 32.68
N ALA A 139 4.74 -13.83 32.57
CA ALA A 139 4.56 -15.07 33.33
C ALA A 139 4.70 -14.87 34.84
N THR A 140 5.62 -14.01 35.31
CA THR A 140 5.81 -13.73 36.75
C THR A 140 4.70 -12.87 37.36
N MET A 141 3.74 -12.37 36.57
CA MET A 141 2.57 -11.67 37.08
C MET A 141 1.39 -12.62 37.36
N LEU A 142 1.46 -13.89 36.98
CA LEU A 142 0.41 -14.87 37.28
C LEU A 142 0.84 -15.71 38.47
N ASP A 143 0.06 -15.66 39.55
CA ASP A 143 0.35 -16.42 40.76
C ASP A 143 -0.07 -17.90 40.58
N SER A 144 0.92 -18.81 40.61
CA SER A 144 0.76 -20.26 40.45
C SER A 144 -0.10 -20.70 39.25
N PRO A 145 0.33 -20.41 38.00
CA PRO A 145 -0.51 -20.59 36.81
C PRO A 145 -0.80 -22.07 36.48
N THR A 146 -2.08 -22.40 36.39
CA THR A 146 -2.57 -23.71 35.93
C THR A 146 -2.79 -23.72 34.41
N VAL A 147 -2.74 -24.92 33.82
CA VAL A 147 -2.93 -25.13 32.38
C VAL A 147 -4.08 -26.10 32.17
N GLY A 148 -5.20 -25.61 31.62
CA GLY A 148 -6.33 -26.43 31.17
C GLY A 148 -6.23 -26.75 29.68
N MET A 149 -6.89 -27.82 29.24
CA MET A 149 -7.13 -28.07 27.81
C MET A 149 -8.50 -27.53 27.43
N CYS A 150 -8.61 -26.91 26.25
CA CYS A 150 -9.90 -26.44 25.73
C CYS A 150 -10.80 -27.63 25.36
N SER A 151 -11.84 -27.90 26.15
CA SER A 151 -12.96 -28.75 25.74
C SER A 151 -13.65 -28.11 24.52
N GLY A 152 -13.49 -28.71 23.34
CA GLY A 152 -14.07 -28.20 22.09
C GLY A 152 -13.42 -28.73 20.81
N ASN A 153 -12.13 -29.10 20.83
CA ASN A 153 -11.50 -29.81 19.70
C ASN A 153 -10.22 -30.56 20.15
N ALA A 154 -10.32 -31.87 20.35
CA ALA A 154 -9.24 -32.70 20.92
C ALA A 154 -7.99 -32.82 20.01
N GLU A 155 -8.10 -32.51 18.73
CA GLU A 155 -7.04 -32.75 17.73
C GLU A 155 -6.06 -31.57 17.54
N ARG A 156 -6.27 -30.41 18.18
CA ARG A 156 -5.47 -29.19 17.94
C ARG A 156 -4.85 -28.52 19.18
N GLY A 157 -4.94 -29.13 20.36
CA GLY A 157 -4.08 -28.77 21.51
C GLY A 157 -4.23 -27.34 22.05
N GLY A 158 -5.45 -26.79 22.03
CA GLY A 158 -5.74 -25.49 22.65
C GLY A 158 -5.50 -25.53 24.17
N MET A 159 -4.73 -24.56 24.68
CA MET A 159 -4.40 -24.44 26.10
C MET A 159 -5.05 -23.20 26.72
N GLU A 160 -5.91 -23.41 27.70
CA GLU A 160 -6.34 -22.38 28.64
C GLU A 160 -5.22 -22.04 29.64
N LEU A 161 -5.39 -20.96 30.40
CA LEU A 161 -4.44 -20.49 31.40
C LEU A 161 -5.23 -19.89 32.57
N GLY A 162 -5.04 -20.41 33.78
CA GLY A 162 -5.72 -19.90 34.98
C GLY A 162 -4.74 -19.54 36.09
N SER A 163 -5.13 -18.62 36.96
CA SER A 163 -4.51 -18.35 38.26
C SER A 163 -5.60 -18.04 39.30
N ALA A 164 -5.21 -17.62 40.51
CA ALA A 164 -6.15 -17.15 41.53
C ALA A 164 -6.97 -15.92 41.08
N ASP A 165 -6.37 -15.10 40.22
CA ASP A 165 -6.77 -13.73 39.86
C ASP A 165 -6.92 -13.48 38.34
N TYR A 166 -6.57 -14.45 37.48
CA TYR A 166 -6.68 -14.36 36.03
C TYR A 166 -7.24 -15.66 35.43
N ALA A 167 -7.89 -15.58 34.27
CA ALA A 167 -8.31 -16.73 33.48
C ALA A 167 -8.40 -16.39 31.98
N LEU A 168 -7.84 -17.25 31.12
CA LEU A 168 -8.00 -17.24 29.67
C LEU A 168 -8.91 -18.38 29.23
N ILE A 169 -10.07 -18.05 28.65
CA ILE A 169 -11.15 -19.00 28.32
C ILE A 169 -11.37 -19.04 26.80
N GLY A 170 -10.99 -20.14 26.16
CA GLY A 170 -11.02 -20.30 24.70
C GLY A 170 -12.37 -20.75 24.16
N GLY A 171 -13.27 -19.83 23.78
CA GLY A 171 -14.63 -20.13 23.35
C GLY A 171 -15.19 -19.19 22.28
N ASP A 172 -16.20 -19.66 21.57
CA ASP A 172 -16.95 -18.88 20.58
C ASP A 172 -18.16 -18.22 21.24
N LEU A 173 -18.24 -16.89 21.20
CA LEU A 173 -19.29 -16.10 21.86
C LEU A 173 -20.70 -16.40 21.32
N ARG A 174 -20.84 -16.93 20.10
CA ARG A 174 -22.13 -17.41 19.54
C ARG A 174 -22.68 -18.60 20.32
N HIS A 175 -21.81 -19.38 20.96
CA HIS A 175 -22.13 -20.59 21.70
C HIS A 175 -22.05 -20.35 23.21
N TRP A 176 -22.72 -19.28 23.68
CA TRP A 176 -22.53 -18.68 25.00
C TRP A 176 -22.69 -19.64 26.19
N ASP A 177 -23.61 -20.61 26.16
CA ASP A 177 -23.81 -21.55 27.27
C ASP A 177 -22.53 -22.35 27.60
N ASN A 178 -21.78 -22.77 26.57
CA ASN A 178 -20.50 -23.44 26.74
C ASN A 178 -19.42 -22.54 27.39
N ILE A 179 -19.59 -21.22 27.31
CA ILE A 179 -18.70 -20.23 27.93
C ILE A 179 -19.15 -19.95 29.36
N ALA A 180 -20.46 -19.90 29.64
CA ALA A 180 -21.01 -19.76 30.98
C ALA A 180 -20.54 -20.90 31.91
N ASP A 181 -20.63 -22.15 31.44
CA ASP A 181 -20.12 -23.32 32.18
C ASP A 181 -18.61 -23.21 32.49
N ARG A 182 -17.82 -22.72 31.52
CA ARG A 182 -16.36 -22.58 31.72
C ARG A 182 -15.98 -21.36 32.57
N LEU A 183 -16.76 -20.28 32.53
CA LEU A 183 -16.62 -19.17 33.49
C LEU A 183 -16.82 -19.70 34.92
N ALA A 184 -17.89 -20.45 35.17
CA ALA A 184 -18.16 -21.07 36.47
C ALA A 184 -17.02 -22.02 36.89
N TYR A 185 -16.54 -22.88 35.98
CA TYR A 185 -15.39 -23.77 36.22
C TYR A 185 -14.11 -22.99 36.61
N HIS A 186 -13.83 -21.84 35.98
CA HIS A 186 -12.70 -20.97 36.33
C HIS A 186 -12.93 -20.11 37.58
N GLY A 187 -14.03 -20.32 38.31
CA GLY A 187 -14.33 -19.66 39.58
C GLY A 187 -14.99 -18.29 39.44
N PHE A 188 -15.80 -18.08 38.39
CA PHE A 188 -16.78 -17.00 38.32
C PHE A 188 -17.87 -17.20 39.37
N GLN A 189 -18.26 -16.15 40.08
CA GLN A 189 -19.36 -16.14 41.05
C GLN A 189 -20.46 -15.15 40.61
N SER A 190 -21.73 -15.51 40.79
CA SER A 190 -22.89 -14.76 40.29
C SER A 190 -23.40 -13.65 41.22
N ASP A 191 -23.04 -13.74 42.51
CA ASP A 191 -23.28 -12.76 43.56
C ASP A 191 -22.20 -11.67 43.63
N ALA A 192 -20.98 -11.99 43.22
CA ALA A 192 -19.86 -11.05 43.18
C ALA A 192 -20.08 -9.88 42.19
N PRO A 193 -19.78 -8.62 42.57
CA PRO A 193 -19.84 -7.48 41.66
C PRO A 193 -18.98 -7.72 40.42
N THR A 194 -19.58 -7.61 39.23
CA THR A 194 -18.94 -7.98 37.96
C THR A 194 -19.04 -6.89 36.90
N LEU A 195 -17.91 -6.50 36.30
CA LEU A 195 -17.84 -5.64 35.12
C LEU A 195 -17.57 -6.50 33.87
N PHE A 196 -18.54 -6.56 32.97
CA PHE A 196 -18.37 -7.10 31.62
C PHE A 196 -17.86 -6.00 30.67
N ILE A 197 -16.97 -6.35 29.75
CA ILE A 197 -16.39 -5.42 28.76
C ILE A 197 -16.54 -6.03 27.36
N SER A 198 -17.00 -5.23 26.40
CA SER A 198 -16.95 -5.55 24.97
C SER A 198 -16.37 -4.39 24.19
N GLU A 199 -15.29 -4.64 23.44
CA GLU A 199 -14.43 -3.58 22.87
C GLU A 199 -14.24 -3.75 21.36
N CYS A 200 -15.24 -3.32 20.59
CA CYS A 200 -15.49 -3.68 19.19
C CYS A 200 -15.65 -5.20 19.01
N VAL A 201 -16.57 -5.82 19.76
CA VAL A 201 -16.78 -7.28 19.71
C VAL A 201 -18.24 -7.67 19.47
N LEU A 202 -19.22 -7.17 20.25
CA LEU A 202 -20.64 -7.50 19.98
C LEU A 202 -21.07 -7.07 18.56
N ILE A 203 -20.48 -6.00 18.03
CA ILE A 203 -20.70 -5.52 16.65
C ILE A 203 -20.44 -6.55 15.53
N TYR A 204 -19.59 -7.56 15.76
CA TYR A 204 -19.30 -8.63 14.78
C TYR A 204 -20.28 -9.81 14.88
N LEU A 205 -21.05 -9.91 15.97
CA LEU A 205 -22.02 -10.98 16.19
C LEU A 205 -23.36 -10.65 15.54
N ALA A 206 -24.21 -11.66 15.31
CA ALA A 206 -25.59 -11.40 14.93
C ALA A 206 -26.30 -10.67 16.11
N PRO A 207 -27.32 -9.82 15.84
CA PRO A 207 -28.07 -9.15 16.89
C PRO A 207 -28.56 -10.11 17.97
N GLU A 208 -29.04 -11.28 17.57
CA GLU A 208 -29.56 -12.37 18.39
C GLU A 208 -28.49 -12.97 19.32
N ASP A 209 -27.31 -13.32 18.78
CA ASP A 209 -26.16 -13.79 19.56
C ASP A 209 -25.79 -12.77 20.65
N SER A 210 -25.72 -11.49 20.27
CA SER A 210 -25.38 -10.41 21.19
C SER A 210 -26.45 -10.18 22.27
N GLN A 211 -27.73 -10.37 21.94
CA GLN A 211 -28.84 -10.31 22.89
C GLN A 211 -28.80 -11.49 23.86
N ASN A 212 -28.49 -12.71 23.41
CA ASN A 212 -28.39 -13.90 24.26
C ASN A 212 -27.33 -13.71 25.36
N ILE A 213 -26.16 -13.17 25.02
CA ILE A 213 -25.09 -12.85 26.00
C ILE A 213 -25.59 -11.81 27.01
N LEU A 214 -26.11 -10.68 26.52
CA LEU A 214 -26.59 -9.58 27.38
C LEU A 214 -27.74 -9.99 28.31
N LYS A 215 -28.64 -10.84 27.81
CA LYS A 215 -29.75 -11.42 28.56
C LYS A 215 -29.25 -12.39 29.63
N TRP A 216 -28.37 -13.33 29.27
CA TRP A 216 -27.78 -14.28 30.24
C TRP A 216 -27.12 -13.54 31.39
N ILE A 217 -26.37 -12.46 31.11
CA ILE A 217 -25.73 -11.63 32.14
C ILE A 217 -26.78 -11.09 33.12
N THR A 218 -27.89 -10.54 32.62
CA THR A 218 -28.96 -10.00 33.48
C THR A 218 -29.78 -11.05 34.20
N GLU A 219 -29.86 -12.28 33.68
CA GLU A 219 -30.55 -13.38 34.36
C GLU A 219 -29.66 -14.05 35.42
N ASN A 220 -28.34 -14.12 35.20
CA ASN A 220 -27.41 -14.93 36.01
C ASN A 220 -26.44 -14.14 36.90
N THR A 221 -26.49 -12.80 36.94
CA THR A 221 -25.66 -11.98 37.85
C THR A 221 -26.49 -11.04 38.70
N GLN A 222 -26.13 -10.86 39.97
CA GLN A 222 -26.90 -10.07 40.95
C GLN A 222 -26.60 -8.56 40.83
N SER A 223 -25.33 -8.19 40.75
CA SER A 223 -24.86 -6.80 40.62
C SER A 223 -23.78 -6.73 39.56
N CYS A 224 -24.07 -6.06 38.44
CA CYS A 224 -23.15 -6.02 37.32
C CYS A 224 -23.20 -4.70 36.54
N LEU A 225 -22.11 -4.48 35.81
CA LEU A 225 -21.94 -3.42 34.83
C LEU A 225 -21.61 -4.06 33.48
N PHE A 226 -22.10 -3.48 32.38
CA PHE A 226 -21.62 -3.81 31.04
C PHE A 226 -21.05 -2.57 30.39
N LEU A 227 -19.79 -2.62 29.94
CA LEU A 227 -19.08 -1.55 29.28
C LEU A 227 -18.87 -1.90 27.81
N LEU A 228 -19.45 -1.11 26.92
CA LEU A 228 -19.44 -1.28 25.48
C LEU A 228 -18.65 -0.15 24.83
N TYR A 229 -17.73 -0.48 23.94
CA TYR A 229 -17.16 0.42 22.94
C TYR A 229 -17.41 -0.19 21.57
N GLU A 230 -18.19 0.44 20.69
CA GLU A 230 -18.35 -0.02 19.30
C GLU A 230 -18.84 1.10 18.36
N GLN A 231 -18.98 0.76 17.09
CA GLN A 231 -19.39 1.66 16.01
C GLN A 231 -20.90 2.00 16.08
N ILE A 232 -21.25 3.20 15.59
CA ILE A 232 -22.62 3.68 15.36
C ILE A 232 -22.71 4.45 14.03
N LEU A 233 -23.88 5.01 13.73
CA LEU A 233 -24.23 5.85 12.58
C LEU A 233 -23.98 5.20 11.20
N PRO A 234 -24.47 3.97 10.94
CA PRO A 234 -24.23 3.25 9.68
C PRO A 234 -24.64 3.99 8.40
N ASP A 235 -25.66 4.85 8.48
CA ASP A 235 -26.42 5.30 7.31
C ASP A 235 -26.07 6.73 6.82
N ASP A 236 -25.10 7.40 7.43
CA ASP A 236 -24.68 8.74 7.01
C ASP A 236 -23.63 8.72 5.87
N ALA A 237 -22.95 9.85 5.61
CA ALA A 237 -21.87 9.92 4.63
C ALA A 237 -20.62 9.12 5.00
N PHE A 238 -20.16 9.21 6.25
CA PHE A 238 -18.99 8.53 6.77
C PHE A 238 -19.30 7.06 7.09
N GLY A 239 -20.41 6.78 7.79
CA GLY A 239 -20.80 5.43 8.20
C GLY A 239 -20.92 4.43 7.06
N LYS A 240 -21.54 4.85 5.94
CA LYS A 240 -21.66 4.04 4.72
C LYS A 240 -20.30 3.69 4.12
N VAL A 241 -19.32 4.61 4.19
CA VAL A 241 -17.97 4.36 3.68
C VAL A 241 -17.14 3.56 4.69
N MET A 242 -17.29 3.77 6.00
CA MET A 242 -16.70 2.95 7.06
C MET A 242 -17.09 1.47 6.92
N ILE A 243 -18.40 1.17 6.83
CA ILE A 243 -18.92 -0.20 6.65
C ILE A 243 -18.40 -0.79 5.34
N ARG A 244 -18.42 -0.03 4.25
CA ARG A 244 -17.90 -0.48 2.95
C ARG A 244 -16.39 -0.77 2.99
N ASN A 245 -15.60 0.03 3.71
CA ASN A 245 -14.17 -0.17 3.89
C ASN A 245 -13.83 -1.33 4.84
N LEU A 246 -14.77 -1.77 5.67
CA LEU A 246 -14.70 -3.02 6.42
C LEU A 246 -15.07 -4.20 5.52
N LYS A 247 -16.17 -4.11 4.77
CA LYS A 247 -16.59 -5.16 3.81
C LYS A 247 -15.57 -5.40 2.68
N LEU A 248 -14.84 -4.39 2.23
CA LEU A 248 -13.70 -4.53 1.30
C LEU A 248 -12.50 -5.29 1.89
N ARG A 249 -12.47 -5.49 3.22
CA ARG A 249 -11.51 -6.34 3.95
C ARG A 249 -12.17 -7.65 4.42
N ASN A 250 -13.36 -7.98 3.89
CA ASN A 250 -14.24 -9.08 4.31
C ASN A 250 -14.73 -8.99 5.77
N ILE A 251 -14.58 -7.84 6.44
CA ILE A 251 -15.06 -7.62 7.81
C ILE A 251 -16.51 -7.13 7.74
N GLU A 252 -17.45 -7.86 8.35
CA GLU A 252 -18.84 -7.44 8.48
C GLU A 252 -19.18 -7.02 9.91
N LEU A 253 -19.83 -5.86 10.05
CA LEU A 253 -20.40 -5.38 11.31
C LEU A 253 -21.84 -5.87 11.44
N LYS A 254 -22.03 -7.16 11.74
CA LYS A 254 -23.36 -7.81 11.75
C LYS A 254 -24.38 -7.14 12.67
N GLY A 255 -23.95 -6.47 13.74
CA GLY A 255 -24.83 -5.72 14.64
C GLY A 255 -25.19 -4.27 14.22
N ILE A 256 -24.51 -3.65 13.25
CA ILE A 256 -24.51 -2.18 13.10
C ILE A 256 -25.87 -1.57 12.75
N HIS A 257 -26.66 -2.24 11.92
CA HIS A 257 -27.98 -1.75 11.50
C HIS A 257 -29.10 -2.05 12.52
N ALA A 258 -28.86 -2.91 13.52
CA ALA A 258 -29.80 -3.14 14.61
C ALA A 258 -29.73 -2.03 15.68
N TYR A 259 -28.54 -1.47 15.90
CA TYR A 259 -28.29 -0.45 16.94
C TYR A 259 -27.57 0.81 16.37
N PRO A 260 -28.16 1.47 15.35
CA PRO A 260 -27.48 2.50 14.55
C PRO A 260 -27.14 3.82 15.25
N THR A 261 -27.60 4.04 16.49
CA THR A 261 -27.50 5.32 17.22
C THR A 261 -27.27 5.13 18.72
N LEU A 262 -26.83 6.19 19.41
CA LEU A 262 -26.73 6.22 20.88
C LEU A 262 -28.04 5.82 21.55
N ASP A 263 -29.18 6.35 21.11
CA ASP A 263 -30.50 6.00 21.64
C ASP A 263 -30.82 4.53 21.45
N THR A 264 -30.57 3.96 20.27
CA THR A 264 -30.81 2.51 20.03
C THR A 264 -29.88 1.61 20.84
N GLN A 265 -28.64 2.04 21.12
CA GLN A 265 -27.75 1.33 22.06
C GLN A 265 -28.30 1.43 23.49
N VAL A 266 -28.83 2.59 23.92
CA VAL A 266 -29.52 2.71 25.23
C VAL A 266 -30.76 1.79 25.31
N GLN A 267 -31.57 1.71 24.24
CA GLN A 267 -32.73 0.82 24.20
C GLN A 267 -32.35 -0.67 24.20
N ARG A 268 -31.28 -1.07 23.51
CA ARG A 268 -30.76 -2.46 23.48
C ARG A 268 -30.55 -3.03 24.88
N PHE A 269 -29.95 -2.26 25.78
CA PHE A 269 -29.77 -2.66 27.18
C PHE A 269 -31.10 -2.57 27.96
N LYS A 270 -31.87 -1.49 27.84
CA LYS A 270 -33.14 -1.33 28.60
C LYS A 270 -34.20 -2.38 28.28
N GLN A 271 -34.23 -2.89 27.04
CA GLN A 271 -35.09 -4.02 26.63
C GLN A 271 -34.69 -5.36 27.27
N LEU A 272 -33.46 -5.47 27.79
CA LEU A 272 -32.91 -6.66 28.45
C LEU A 272 -32.71 -6.45 29.95
N SER A 273 -33.61 -5.70 30.61
CA SER A 273 -33.62 -5.51 32.08
C SER A 273 -32.36 -4.87 32.68
N TRP A 274 -31.61 -4.10 31.89
CA TRP A 274 -30.62 -3.15 32.41
C TRP A 274 -31.31 -1.85 32.83
N HIS A 275 -30.87 -1.25 33.93
CA HIS A 275 -31.59 -0.18 34.64
C HIS A 275 -31.07 1.21 34.23
N ASP A 276 -29.90 1.59 34.76
CA ASP A 276 -29.22 2.82 34.34
C ASP A 276 -28.40 2.51 33.09
N VAL A 277 -28.67 3.22 32.01
CA VAL A 277 -27.96 3.04 30.74
C VAL A 277 -27.72 4.40 30.12
N HIS A 278 -26.46 4.70 29.82
CA HIS A 278 -26.06 5.91 29.12
C HIS A 278 -25.09 5.55 27.99
N ALA A 279 -25.14 6.31 26.91
CA ALA A 279 -24.23 6.20 25.77
C ALA A 279 -23.79 7.59 25.30
N VAL A 280 -22.52 7.73 24.93
CA VAL A 280 -21.92 8.97 24.43
C VAL A 280 -20.98 8.67 23.27
N ASP A 281 -20.87 9.58 22.31
CA ASP A 281 -19.92 9.48 21.19
C ASP A 281 -18.50 9.95 21.61
N ILE A 282 -17.49 9.71 20.76
CA ILE A 282 -16.11 10.04 21.10
C ILE A 282 -15.82 11.56 21.02
N ASN A 283 -16.62 12.39 20.33
CA ASN A 283 -16.50 13.85 20.43
C ASN A 283 -16.90 14.34 21.82
N THR A 284 -18.04 13.85 22.35
CA THR A 284 -18.50 14.18 23.71
C THR A 284 -17.44 13.84 24.75
N LEU A 285 -16.63 12.80 24.52
CA LEU A 285 -15.47 12.46 25.36
C LEU A 285 -14.28 13.40 25.12
N HIS A 286 -13.87 13.61 23.87
CA HIS A 286 -12.75 14.47 23.48
C HIS A 286 -12.89 15.91 24.01
N ASP A 287 -14.08 16.49 23.89
CA ASP A 287 -14.34 17.90 24.20
C ASP A 287 -14.66 18.18 25.68
N HIS A 288 -14.79 17.14 26.52
CA HIS A 288 -15.17 17.35 27.91
C HIS A 288 -14.14 18.25 28.64
N PRO A 289 -14.55 19.24 29.45
CA PRO A 289 -13.59 20.19 30.04
C PRO A 289 -12.47 19.57 30.87
N SER A 290 -12.71 18.41 31.52
CA SER A 290 -11.64 17.68 32.25
C SER A 290 -10.55 17.12 31.33
N SER A 291 -10.81 17.00 30.02
CA SER A 291 -9.87 16.48 29.04
C SER A 291 -8.80 17.51 28.66
N GLN A 292 -8.98 18.80 28.94
CA GLN A 292 -8.18 19.88 28.33
C GLN A 292 -6.67 19.80 28.62
N GLU A 293 -6.25 19.49 29.85
CA GLU A 293 -4.82 19.37 30.19
C GLU A 293 -4.14 18.23 29.41
N GLU A 294 -4.88 17.16 29.17
CA GLU A 294 -4.39 15.93 28.57
C GLU A 294 -4.56 15.93 27.03
N MET A 295 -5.61 16.57 26.51
CA MET A 295 -5.73 16.91 25.08
C MET A 295 -4.62 17.87 24.65
N LYS A 296 -4.20 18.79 25.54
CA LYS A 296 -3.01 19.62 25.37
C LYS A 296 -1.74 18.79 25.37
N ARG A 297 -1.57 17.82 26.29
CA ARG A 297 -0.43 16.89 26.29
C ARG A 297 -0.33 16.10 24.98
N ILE A 298 -1.40 15.43 24.55
CA ILE A 298 -1.35 14.61 23.32
C ILE A 298 -1.21 15.47 22.05
N SER A 299 -1.68 16.71 22.06
CA SER A 299 -1.46 17.66 20.95
C SER A 299 -0.03 18.21 20.88
N GLN A 300 0.82 17.95 21.88
CA GLN A 300 2.27 18.17 21.81
C GLN A 300 3.03 16.93 21.29
N LEU A 301 2.38 15.77 21.15
CA LEU A 301 3.00 14.55 20.60
C LEU A 301 2.97 14.55 19.07
N GLU A 302 1.80 14.81 18.49
CA GLU A 302 1.61 14.93 17.04
C GLU A 302 0.58 16.01 16.70
N LEU A 303 0.87 16.79 15.66
CA LEU A 303 -0.08 17.71 15.04
C LEU A 303 -1.31 16.92 14.53
N LEU A 304 -2.48 17.54 14.66
CA LEU A 304 -3.69 17.17 13.93
C LEU A 304 -4.17 18.44 13.22
N ASP A 305 -3.97 18.43 11.92
CA ASP A 305 -4.45 19.41 10.94
C ASP A 305 -5.88 19.08 10.50
N GLU A 306 -6.19 17.79 10.29
CA GLU A 306 -7.49 17.27 9.85
C GLU A 306 -8.54 17.20 10.99
N LEU A 307 -8.85 18.33 11.63
CA LEU A 307 -9.77 18.36 12.78
C LEU A 307 -11.21 17.94 12.41
N GLU A 308 -11.69 18.33 11.23
CA GLU A 308 -13.01 17.98 10.70
C GLU A 308 -13.15 16.46 10.48
N GLU A 309 -12.11 15.81 9.97
CA GLU A 309 -12.12 14.35 9.77
C GLU A 309 -12.05 13.60 11.10
N TRP A 310 -11.32 14.14 12.09
CA TRP A 310 -11.41 13.67 13.47
C TRP A 310 -12.84 13.78 14.03
N ARG A 311 -13.56 14.89 13.79
CA ARG A 311 -14.96 15.05 14.22
C ARG A 311 -15.86 13.96 13.67
N LEU A 312 -15.74 13.70 12.36
CA LEU A 312 -16.52 12.65 11.69
C LEU A 312 -16.18 11.27 12.25
N LEU A 313 -14.89 10.94 12.41
CA LEU A 313 -14.46 9.64 12.94
C LEU A 313 -14.91 9.44 14.40
N ALA A 314 -14.79 10.45 15.25
CA ALA A 314 -15.16 10.39 16.65
C ALA A 314 -16.68 10.24 16.85
N ALA A 315 -17.51 10.78 15.96
CA ALA A 315 -18.97 10.64 16.02
C ALA A 315 -19.45 9.20 15.72
N HIS A 316 -18.65 8.42 14.99
CA HIS A 316 -19.01 7.08 14.51
C HIS A 316 -18.65 5.94 15.47
N TYR A 317 -18.17 6.28 16.67
CA TYR A 317 -17.93 5.35 17.76
C TYR A 317 -18.63 5.85 19.02
N CYS A 318 -19.11 4.94 19.85
CA CYS A 318 -19.68 5.28 21.15
C CYS A 318 -19.06 4.47 22.29
N VAL A 319 -19.03 5.07 23.47
CA VAL A 319 -18.97 4.34 24.74
C VAL A 319 -20.37 4.30 25.32
N ALA A 320 -20.89 3.10 25.58
CA ALA A 320 -22.08 2.90 26.38
C ALA A 320 -21.73 2.10 27.64
N LEU A 321 -22.41 2.38 28.74
CA LEU A 321 -22.30 1.55 29.94
C LEU A 321 -23.68 1.41 30.60
N ALA A 322 -23.96 0.19 31.04
CA ALA A 322 -25.24 -0.23 31.59
C ALA A 322 -25.07 -0.81 33.00
N SER A 323 -26.03 -0.58 33.89
CA SER A 323 -26.09 -1.12 35.25
C SER A 323 -27.20 -2.17 35.41
N LYS A 324 -26.97 -3.15 36.28
CA LYS A 324 -28.02 -3.93 36.92
C LYS A 324 -27.64 -4.14 38.39
N SER A 325 -28.60 -3.99 39.29
CA SER A 325 -28.42 -4.29 40.71
C SER A 325 -29.64 -4.99 41.28
N ALA A 326 -29.41 -5.91 42.23
CA ALA A 326 -30.46 -6.54 43.03
C ALA A 326 -31.00 -5.64 44.16
N ASN A 327 -30.29 -4.56 44.50
CA ASN A 327 -30.66 -3.60 45.55
C ASN A 327 -30.56 -2.15 45.04
N GLU A 328 -31.47 -1.28 45.49
CA GLU A 328 -31.52 0.16 45.13
C GLU A 328 -30.32 1.00 45.63
N GLY A 329 -29.31 0.37 46.26
CA GLY A 329 -28.10 1.02 46.79
C GLY A 329 -26.90 1.10 45.83
N VAL A 330 -26.94 0.44 44.66
CA VAL A 330 -25.88 0.60 43.62
C VAL A 330 -26.12 1.85 42.76
N SER A 331 -27.32 2.44 42.86
CA SER A 331 -27.76 3.69 42.23
C SER A 331 -26.87 4.91 42.53
N GLU A 332 -25.99 4.83 43.53
CA GLU A 332 -25.03 5.89 43.87
C GLU A 332 -23.65 5.78 43.21
N ILE A 333 -23.33 4.70 42.46
CA ILE A 333 -22.07 4.69 41.69
C ILE A 333 -22.22 5.60 40.46
N LYS A 334 -21.91 6.89 40.64
CA LYS A 334 -21.95 7.97 39.63
C LYS A 334 -20.89 7.82 38.52
N LEU A 335 -20.87 6.66 37.85
CA LEU A 335 -19.96 6.31 36.75
C LEU A 335 -20.18 7.19 35.51
N PHE A 336 -21.41 7.68 35.31
CA PHE A 336 -21.79 8.59 34.22
C PHE A 336 -21.98 10.05 34.65
N HIS A 337 -21.38 10.48 35.77
CA HIS A 337 -20.99 11.88 35.85
C HIS A 337 -19.77 12.06 34.92
N PRO A 338 -19.73 13.02 33.97
CA PRO A 338 -18.86 12.98 32.78
C PRO A 338 -17.33 13.17 33.02
N PHE A 339 -16.82 12.92 34.22
CA PHE A 339 -15.42 13.05 34.64
C PHE A 339 -14.44 12.01 34.06
N LEU A 340 -14.61 11.57 32.81
CA LEU A 340 -13.83 10.50 32.19
C LEU A 340 -12.32 10.80 32.01
N PHE A 341 -11.87 12.04 32.27
CA PHE A 341 -10.48 12.48 32.04
C PHE A 341 -9.82 13.22 33.23
N CYS A 342 -10.45 13.28 34.41
CA CYS A 342 -9.85 13.97 35.56
C CYS A 342 -8.73 13.14 36.21
N THR A 343 -7.46 13.46 35.93
CA THR A 343 -6.27 12.87 36.57
C THR A 343 -5.60 13.84 37.54
N GLN A 344 -6.23 14.08 38.69
CA GLN A 344 -5.63 14.84 39.80
C GLN A 344 -5.46 13.93 41.03
N PRO A 345 -4.23 13.55 41.41
CA PRO A 345 -4.00 12.86 42.68
C PRO A 345 -4.13 13.85 43.85
N ASN A 346 -4.78 13.40 44.93
CA ASN A 346 -4.96 14.12 46.20
C ASN A 346 -5.93 15.33 46.18
N SER A 347 -7.24 15.06 46.26
CA SER A 347 -8.13 15.86 47.11
C SER A 347 -9.35 15.04 47.56
N PHE A 348 -9.45 14.79 48.87
CA PHE A 348 -10.68 14.26 49.47
C PHE A 348 -11.69 15.40 49.61
N VAL A 349 -12.88 15.24 49.02
CA VAL A 349 -14.04 16.09 49.31
C VAL A 349 -15.16 15.20 49.85
N ILE A 350 -15.35 15.24 51.16
CA ILE A 350 -16.51 14.63 51.82
C ILE A 350 -17.70 15.56 51.56
N ILE A 351 -18.78 15.03 50.98
CA ILE A 351 -20.04 15.76 50.81
C ILE A 351 -21.07 15.15 51.77
N SER A 352 -21.46 15.93 52.78
CA SER A 352 -22.66 15.68 53.58
C SER A 352 -23.76 16.65 53.14
N PRO A 353 -25.04 16.23 53.01
CA PRO A 353 -26.09 17.08 52.45
C PRO A 353 -26.87 17.85 53.51
N MET A 354 -27.23 19.11 53.21
CA MET A 354 -28.53 19.69 53.57
C MET A 354 -28.78 21.03 52.85
N GLU A 355 -30.05 21.24 52.47
CA GLU A 355 -30.90 22.46 52.57
C GLU A 355 -30.31 23.89 52.48
N SER A 356 -31.04 24.92 52.01
CA SER A 356 -32.27 25.02 51.18
C SER A 356 -32.52 26.50 50.78
N SER A 357 -33.57 26.74 49.98
CA SER A 357 -34.42 27.95 49.99
C SER A 357 -33.99 29.28 49.32
N THR A 358 -34.97 29.86 48.60
CA THR A 358 -35.29 31.30 48.46
C THR A 358 -34.33 32.30 47.78
N SER A 359 -34.53 32.49 46.47
CA SER A 359 -35.03 33.73 45.81
C SER A 359 -34.55 35.13 46.23
N LEU A 360 -34.17 35.97 45.23
CA LEU A 360 -34.95 37.15 44.74
C LEU A 360 -34.13 38.03 43.74
N LEU A 361 -34.86 38.74 42.86
CA LEU A 361 -34.61 40.06 42.22
C LEU A 361 -33.15 40.60 42.15
N SER A 362 -32.66 41.11 41.02
CA SER A 362 -33.27 42.28 40.34
C SER A 362 -32.64 42.63 38.98
N THR A 363 -33.36 43.48 38.24
CA THR A 363 -33.09 44.06 36.92
C THR A 363 -31.83 44.92 36.79
N SER A 364 -31.27 44.95 35.58
CA SER A 364 -30.87 46.21 34.93
C SER A 364 -31.17 46.11 33.43
N GLN A 365 -31.88 47.09 32.88
CA GLN A 365 -31.97 47.32 31.44
C GLN A 365 -30.98 48.45 31.09
N ASP A 366 -30.49 48.46 29.86
CA ASP A 366 -30.24 49.74 29.18
C ASP A 366 -30.53 49.62 27.68
N THR A 367 -30.83 50.73 27.02
CA THR A 367 -31.49 50.72 25.70
C THR A 367 -31.02 51.84 24.76
N SER A 368 -31.52 51.82 23.51
CA SER A 368 -31.37 52.81 22.44
C SER A 368 -30.10 52.70 21.56
N SER A 369 -30.11 53.12 20.28
CA SER A 369 -31.23 53.18 19.32
C SER A 369 -30.76 53.23 17.86
N THR A 370 -31.68 52.91 16.95
CA THR A 370 -31.58 52.92 15.49
C THR A 370 -30.98 54.19 14.86
N HIS A 371 -30.29 54.03 13.73
CA HIS A 371 -30.62 54.82 12.54
C HIS A 371 -30.37 54.05 11.24
N THR A 372 -31.16 54.37 10.21
CA THR A 372 -31.20 53.71 8.89
C THR A 372 -30.54 54.55 7.81
N ASN A 373 -30.11 53.90 6.71
CA ASN A 373 -30.44 54.41 5.38
C ASN A 373 -30.45 53.30 4.30
N GLN A 374 -31.25 53.51 3.28
CA GLN A 374 -31.36 52.65 2.09
C GLN A 374 -30.63 53.29 0.91
N LEU A 375 -30.33 52.51 -0.13
CA LEU A 375 -30.61 52.95 -1.50
C LEU A 375 -30.69 51.74 -2.45
N SER A 376 -31.60 51.81 -3.42
CA SER A 376 -31.88 50.74 -4.38
C SER A 376 -32.02 51.32 -5.79
N VAL A 377 -31.63 50.54 -6.80
CA VAL A 377 -32.08 50.73 -8.19
C VAL A 377 -32.28 49.35 -8.82
N ALA A 378 -33.41 49.16 -9.51
CA ALA A 378 -33.70 47.98 -10.32
C ALA A 378 -34.44 48.40 -11.60
N SER A 379 -34.12 47.79 -12.73
CA SER A 379 -34.77 47.94 -14.05
C SER A 379 -34.08 47.02 -15.07
N HIS A 380 -34.74 46.43 -16.08
CA HIS A 380 -36.17 46.15 -16.27
C HIS A 380 -36.31 44.98 -17.28
N ARG A 381 -37.49 44.35 -17.38
CA ARG A 381 -37.78 43.31 -18.40
C ARG A 381 -37.95 43.93 -19.80
N LEU A 382 -37.75 43.13 -20.87
CA LEU A 382 -38.81 42.83 -21.84
C LEU A 382 -38.46 41.66 -22.79
N SER A 383 -39.46 41.20 -23.55
CA SER A 383 -39.39 40.10 -24.51
C SER A 383 -40.10 40.49 -25.81
N GLN A 384 -39.70 39.90 -26.95
CA GLN A 384 -40.58 39.29 -27.96
C GLN A 384 -39.82 38.77 -29.21
N THR A 385 -40.53 37.98 -30.02
CA THR A 385 -40.12 37.36 -31.28
C THR A 385 -40.39 38.26 -32.50
N LEU A 386 -39.67 38.05 -33.62
CA LEU A 386 -40.30 37.65 -34.90
C LEU A 386 -39.28 37.21 -35.98
N ASN A 387 -39.81 36.74 -37.12
CA ASN A 387 -39.07 36.12 -38.24
C ASN A 387 -38.42 37.13 -39.21
N GLY A 388 -37.40 36.67 -39.94
CA GLY A 388 -36.83 37.37 -41.11
C GLY A 388 -36.19 36.41 -42.12
N LEU A 389 -36.95 35.98 -43.14
CA LEU A 389 -36.47 35.19 -44.28
C LEU A 389 -35.97 36.09 -45.42
N ALA A 390 -34.77 35.82 -45.95
CA ALA A 390 -34.35 36.26 -47.29
C ALA A 390 -33.29 35.31 -47.87
N HIS A 391 -33.17 35.29 -49.20
CA HIS A 391 -32.41 34.30 -49.99
C HIS A 391 -31.25 34.95 -50.77
N VAL A 392 -30.57 34.15 -51.61
CA VAL A 392 -29.57 34.51 -52.64
C VAL A 392 -28.14 34.78 -52.11
N GLY A 393 -27.06 34.14 -52.60
CA GLY A 393 -26.95 32.95 -53.48
C GLY A 393 -25.93 33.08 -54.62
N ASN A 394 -25.45 31.93 -55.14
CA ASN A 394 -24.54 31.77 -56.30
C ASN A 394 -23.09 32.31 -56.11
N ARG A 395 -22.02 31.79 -56.77
CA ARG A 395 -21.82 30.57 -57.61
C ARG A 395 -20.32 30.31 -57.87
N ASN A 396 -19.97 29.03 -58.12
CA ASN A 396 -18.95 28.58 -59.10
C ASN A 396 -17.45 28.89 -58.83
N ARG A 397 -16.45 28.15 -59.37
CA ARG A 397 -16.45 26.96 -60.26
C ARG A 397 -15.15 26.15 -60.17
N SER A 398 -15.24 24.82 -60.43
CA SER A 398 -14.35 23.90 -61.22
C SER A 398 -12.82 24.16 -61.33
N ALA A 399 -11.93 23.16 -61.45
CA ALA A 399 -12.02 21.82 -62.09
C ALA A 399 -10.77 20.97 -61.69
N SER A 400 -10.49 19.71 -62.09
CA SER A 400 -11.22 18.50 -62.58
C SER A 400 -10.18 17.37 -62.89
N VAL A 401 -10.62 16.15 -63.25
CA VAL A 401 -9.79 15.02 -63.81
C VAL A 401 -8.84 14.36 -62.77
N ASN A 402 -8.70 13.03 -62.61
CA ASN A 402 -9.43 11.82 -63.08
C ASN A 402 -9.38 10.76 -61.94
N ALA A 403 -10.21 9.71 -61.83
CA ALA A 403 -10.58 8.58 -62.70
C ALA A 403 -9.46 7.52 -62.87
N SER A 404 -9.71 6.20 -62.84
CA SER A 404 -10.97 5.41 -62.84
C SER A 404 -10.76 4.06 -62.10
N ALA A 405 -11.69 3.11 -61.91
CA ALA A 405 -13.02 2.83 -62.48
C ALA A 405 -13.90 1.97 -61.53
N ALA A 406 -15.16 1.71 -61.88
CA ALA A 406 -16.06 0.72 -61.25
C ALA A 406 -17.17 0.26 -62.23
N PRO A 407 -17.78 -0.92 -62.02
CA PRO A 407 -19.25 -1.05 -62.06
C PRO A 407 -19.80 -1.96 -60.92
N ILE A 408 -20.73 -1.50 -60.07
CA ILE A 408 -22.22 -1.46 -60.23
C ILE A 408 -22.95 -2.76 -59.79
N VAL A 409 -23.57 -2.64 -58.61
CA VAL A 409 -24.85 -3.22 -58.13
C VAL A 409 -25.07 -4.75 -58.13
N VAL A 410 -25.10 -5.31 -56.91
CA VAL A 410 -26.14 -6.26 -56.44
C VAL A 410 -26.59 -5.78 -55.05
N ALA A 411 -27.89 -5.85 -54.73
CA ALA A 411 -28.42 -5.42 -53.43
C ALA A 411 -28.56 -6.61 -52.45
N PRO A 412 -28.14 -6.48 -51.18
CA PRO A 412 -28.37 -7.50 -50.16
C PRO A 412 -29.79 -7.35 -49.57
N SER A 413 -30.63 -8.36 -49.79
CA SER A 413 -31.85 -8.59 -49.02
C SER A 413 -31.54 -9.31 -47.70
N THR A 414 -32.56 -9.42 -46.84
CA THR A 414 -32.61 -10.21 -45.58
C THR A 414 -31.66 -9.76 -44.46
N ALA A 415 -32.23 -9.56 -43.27
CA ALA A 415 -31.50 -9.15 -42.09
C ALA A 415 -30.67 -10.29 -41.49
N SER A 416 -29.38 -10.05 -41.29
CA SER A 416 -28.62 -10.69 -40.21
C SER A 416 -28.66 -9.78 -38.98
N ALA A 417 -28.87 -10.34 -37.79
CA ALA A 417 -28.73 -9.59 -36.55
C ALA A 417 -27.24 -9.28 -36.34
N SER A 418 -26.87 -8.01 -36.32
CA SER A 418 -25.51 -7.60 -35.95
C SER A 418 -25.32 -7.78 -34.45
N GLU A 419 -24.52 -8.76 -34.04
CA GLU A 419 -24.05 -8.88 -32.66
C GLU A 419 -23.33 -7.58 -32.28
N SER A 420 -23.90 -6.81 -31.35
CA SER A 420 -23.27 -5.61 -30.82
C SER A 420 -22.05 -6.02 -29.99
N ALA A 421 -20.85 -5.77 -30.52
CA ALA A 421 -19.60 -6.08 -29.83
C ALA A 421 -19.59 -5.50 -28.41
N PRO A 422 -19.22 -6.27 -27.37
CA PRO A 422 -19.48 -5.92 -25.98
C PRO A 422 -18.79 -4.63 -25.54
N THR A 423 -19.39 -3.98 -24.54
CA THR A 423 -18.82 -2.84 -23.80
C THR A 423 -17.32 -3.00 -23.57
N SER A 424 -16.52 -2.01 -24.03
CA SER A 424 -15.06 -2.12 -24.11
C SER A 424 -14.34 -0.83 -23.73
N LEU A 425 -13.16 -0.98 -23.12
CA LEU A 425 -12.29 0.12 -22.70
C LEU A 425 -10.91 -0.01 -23.35
N LEU A 426 -10.49 1.03 -24.06
CA LEU A 426 -9.26 1.08 -24.84
C LEU A 426 -8.41 2.28 -24.44
N ILE A 427 -7.11 2.21 -24.71
CA ILE A 427 -6.18 3.34 -24.61
C ILE A 427 -5.66 3.59 -26.02
N GLU A 428 -6.03 4.72 -26.61
CA GLU A 428 -5.47 5.25 -27.84
C GLU A 428 -4.40 6.28 -27.46
N PHE A 429 -3.30 6.34 -28.21
CA PHE A 429 -2.26 7.37 -28.03
C PHE A 429 -2.12 8.20 -29.31
N ASP A 430 -1.74 9.46 -29.17
CA ASP A 430 -1.57 10.40 -30.30
C ASP A 430 -0.46 9.93 -31.27
N GLY A 431 0.55 9.22 -30.74
CA GLY A 431 1.60 8.56 -31.51
C GLY A 431 1.25 7.16 -32.02
N GLY A 432 -0.02 6.75 -31.94
CA GLY A 432 -0.52 5.42 -32.29
C GLY A 432 0.21 4.31 -31.54
N SER A 433 0.48 3.20 -32.24
CA SER A 433 1.20 2.04 -31.72
C SER A 433 2.71 2.28 -31.45
N HIS A 434 3.23 3.48 -31.75
CA HIS A 434 4.66 3.79 -31.74
C HIS A 434 5.13 4.70 -30.61
N VAL A 435 4.33 4.87 -29.54
CA VAL A 435 4.74 5.62 -28.34
C VAL A 435 5.95 4.98 -27.66
N ILE A 436 6.96 5.81 -27.37
CA ILE A 436 8.20 5.44 -26.67
C ILE A 436 8.41 6.43 -25.52
N VAL A 437 8.46 5.93 -24.29
CA VAL A 437 8.72 6.73 -23.08
C VAL A 437 10.18 7.18 -23.07
N ARG A 438 10.44 8.44 -22.69
CA ARG A 438 11.78 9.02 -22.55
C ARG A 438 11.80 10.06 -21.41
N PRO A 439 12.97 10.34 -20.79
CA PRO A 439 13.14 11.45 -19.85
C PRO A 439 12.60 12.79 -20.38
N ASN A 440 12.01 13.60 -19.50
CA ASN A 440 11.48 14.95 -19.73
C ASN A 440 10.38 15.07 -20.84
N ARG A 441 9.89 13.96 -21.39
CA ARG A 441 8.88 13.98 -22.48
C ARG A 441 7.46 13.86 -21.96
N ILE A 442 6.55 14.53 -22.67
CA ILE A 442 5.12 14.45 -22.48
C ILE A 442 4.56 13.34 -23.37
N ILE A 443 3.66 12.53 -22.82
CA ILE A 443 2.89 11.49 -23.50
C ILE A 443 1.42 11.89 -23.45
N ARG A 444 0.74 11.84 -24.60
CA ARG A 444 -0.68 12.16 -24.74
C ARG A 444 -1.44 11.00 -25.37
N GLY A 445 -2.73 10.92 -25.05
CA GLY A 445 -3.63 9.93 -25.59
C GLY A 445 -5.06 10.17 -25.13
N THR A 446 -5.93 9.21 -25.45
CA THR A 446 -7.35 9.20 -25.09
C THR A 446 -7.75 7.81 -24.62
N VAL A 447 -8.39 7.72 -23.46
CA VAL A 447 -9.12 6.51 -23.06
C VAL A 447 -10.48 6.53 -23.76
N VAL A 448 -10.75 5.47 -24.53
CA VAL A 448 -12.00 5.33 -25.29
C VAL A 448 -12.85 4.24 -24.64
N LEU A 449 -14.06 4.61 -24.22
CA LEU A 449 -15.08 3.73 -23.66
C LEU A 449 -16.19 3.58 -24.70
N ASN A 450 -16.33 2.39 -25.28
CA ASN A 450 -17.51 2.04 -26.07
C ASN A 450 -18.49 1.34 -25.13
N ALA A 451 -19.60 1.98 -24.78
CA ALA A 451 -20.64 1.42 -23.93
C ALA A 451 -21.82 0.95 -24.81
N THR A 452 -22.14 -0.34 -24.79
CA THR A 452 -23.32 -0.90 -25.49
C THR A 452 -24.57 -0.93 -24.63
N GLU A 453 -24.41 -0.76 -23.33
CA GLU A 453 -25.48 -0.61 -22.33
C GLU A 453 -25.21 0.64 -21.47
N ARG A 454 -26.21 1.10 -20.71
CA ARG A 454 -26.05 2.22 -19.77
C ARG A 454 -25.12 1.78 -18.64
N LEU A 455 -24.02 2.51 -18.42
CA LEU A 455 -23.04 2.18 -17.39
C LEU A 455 -23.14 3.16 -16.22
N TYR A 456 -23.27 2.64 -15.00
CA TYR A 456 -23.15 3.46 -13.80
C TYR A 456 -21.70 3.43 -13.31
N ALA A 457 -21.07 4.60 -13.18
CA ALA A 457 -19.65 4.70 -12.88
C ALA A 457 -19.37 5.81 -11.86
N THR A 458 -18.51 5.52 -10.88
CA THR A 458 -18.05 6.47 -9.87
C THR A 458 -16.93 7.37 -10.41
N ARG A 459 -16.01 6.77 -11.19
CA ARG A 459 -14.93 7.47 -11.90
C ARG A 459 -14.34 6.60 -13.01
N ILE A 460 -13.68 7.25 -13.96
CA ILE A 460 -12.78 6.61 -14.92
C ILE A 460 -11.37 7.11 -14.63
N ARG A 461 -10.41 6.19 -14.59
CA ARG A 461 -9.00 6.49 -14.32
C ARG A 461 -8.07 5.79 -15.29
N ILE A 462 -6.93 6.42 -15.55
CA ILE A 462 -5.77 5.80 -16.19
C ILE A 462 -4.66 5.62 -15.17
N LYS A 463 -3.90 4.54 -15.31
CA LYS A 463 -2.82 4.15 -14.41
C LYS A 463 -1.59 3.81 -15.23
N PHE A 464 -0.44 4.33 -14.81
CA PHE A 464 0.87 4.07 -15.41
C PHE A 464 1.84 3.60 -14.31
N ARG A 465 2.48 2.44 -14.52
CA ARG A 465 3.41 1.83 -13.55
C ARG A 465 4.63 1.25 -14.26
N ALA A 466 5.76 1.18 -13.55
CA ALA A 466 6.98 0.55 -14.03
C ALA A 466 7.38 -0.61 -13.12
N GLU A 467 7.64 -1.78 -13.71
CA GLU A 467 7.89 -3.04 -13.00
C GLU A 467 9.12 -3.75 -13.56
N GLU A 468 10.08 -4.06 -12.70
CA GLU A 468 11.11 -5.07 -12.93
C GLU A 468 10.67 -6.40 -12.32
N ILE A 469 10.68 -7.47 -13.11
CA ILE A 469 10.29 -8.82 -12.68
C ILE A 469 11.46 -9.76 -12.91
N ALA A 470 11.83 -10.51 -11.86
CA ALA A 470 12.81 -11.58 -11.91
C ALA A 470 12.13 -12.89 -11.48
N THR A 471 12.20 -13.92 -12.32
CA THR A 471 11.53 -15.20 -12.11
C THR A 471 12.46 -16.36 -12.42
N VAL A 472 12.77 -17.17 -11.40
CA VAL A 472 13.70 -18.30 -11.49
C VAL A 472 13.05 -19.60 -11.00
N LYS A 473 13.36 -20.68 -11.72
CA LYS A 473 12.96 -22.05 -11.39
C LYS A 473 14.09 -22.73 -10.62
N THR A 474 13.81 -23.40 -9.52
CA THR A 474 14.83 -24.07 -8.68
C THR A 474 14.41 -25.49 -8.30
N MET A 475 15.41 -26.32 -8.00
CA MET A 475 15.25 -27.65 -7.43
C MET A 475 15.56 -27.62 -5.93
N GLU A 476 14.54 -27.78 -5.09
CA GLU A 476 14.66 -27.80 -3.64
C GLU A 476 14.13 -29.11 -3.04
N GLY A 477 15.06 -29.95 -2.58
CA GLY A 477 14.77 -31.18 -1.85
C GLY A 477 16.06 -31.93 -1.51
N SER A 478 16.12 -32.47 -0.29
CA SER A 478 17.18 -33.36 0.21
C SER A 478 16.52 -34.49 0.99
N GLY A 479 15.90 -35.41 0.25
CA GLY A 479 14.98 -36.42 0.76
C GLY A 479 13.92 -36.76 -0.29
N ASP A 480 12.91 -37.54 0.11
CA ASP A 480 11.95 -38.22 -0.77
C ASP A 480 10.83 -37.31 -1.35
N GLY A 481 11.13 -36.02 -1.51
CA GLY A 481 10.19 -34.97 -1.90
C GLY A 481 10.83 -33.97 -2.85
N ARG A 482 11.30 -34.43 -4.02
CA ARG A 482 11.82 -33.56 -5.08
C ARG A 482 10.68 -32.75 -5.70
N GLY A 483 10.58 -31.46 -5.35
CA GLY A 483 9.59 -30.54 -5.93
C GLY A 483 10.27 -29.38 -6.65
N GLU A 484 9.79 -29.07 -7.85
CA GLU A 484 10.19 -27.86 -8.55
C GLU A 484 9.53 -26.63 -7.91
N ARG A 485 10.32 -25.59 -7.65
CA ARG A 485 9.83 -24.32 -7.13
C ARG A 485 10.05 -23.20 -8.14
N LEU A 486 9.04 -22.35 -8.23
CA LEU A 486 9.07 -21.10 -8.99
C LEU A 486 9.15 -19.95 -7.98
N HIS A 487 10.25 -19.22 -8.00
CA HIS A 487 10.43 -17.98 -7.24
C HIS A 487 10.24 -16.80 -8.18
N GLN A 488 9.42 -15.83 -7.79
CA GLN A 488 9.23 -14.59 -8.52
C GLN A 488 9.37 -13.40 -7.56
N LEU A 489 10.25 -12.48 -7.92
CA LEU A 489 10.41 -11.17 -7.32
C LEU A 489 9.89 -10.12 -8.32
N THR A 490 9.12 -9.15 -7.83
CA THR A 490 8.58 -8.05 -8.63
C THR A 490 8.81 -6.74 -7.90
N THR A 491 9.58 -5.85 -8.51
CA THR A 491 9.92 -4.52 -7.99
C THR A 491 9.21 -3.47 -8.83
N THR A 492 8.20 -2.83 -8.24
CA THR A 492 7.51 -1.68 -8.84
C THR A 492 8.34 -0.42 -8.54
N PHE A 493 8.95 0.17 -9.57
CA PHE A 493 9.79 1.38 -9.42
C PHE A 493 8.94 2.61 -9.08
N PHE A 494 7.81 2.75 -9.77
CA PHE A 494 6.79 3.76 -9.48
C PHE A 494 5.41 3.25 -9.90
N GLU A 495 4.39 3.84 -9.28
CA GLU A 495 3.00 3.68 -9.66
C GLU A 495 2.32 5.05 -9.57
N THR A 496 1.65 5.47 -10.65
CA THR A 496 0.92 6.74 -10.71
C THR A 496 -0.41 6.53 -11.41
N ASP A 497 -1.47 7.14 -10.89
CA ASP A 497 -2.82 7.09 -11.45
C ASP A 497 -3.46 8.48 -11.50
N PHE A 498 -4.39 8.65 -12.43
CA PHE A 498 -5.03 9.91 -12.72
C PHE A 498 -6.49 9.71 -13.09
N LYS A 499 -7.33 10.56 -12.53
CA LYS A 499 -8.76 10.58 -12.79
C LYS A 499 -9.02 11.32 -14.09
N LEU A 500 -9.72 10.66 -15.01
CA LEU A 500 -10.13 11.21 -16.29
C LEU A 500 -11.56 11.75 -16.28
N TRP A 501 -12.40 11.19 -15.43
CA TRP A 501 -13.81 11.57 -15.29
C TRP A 501 -14.37 11.10 -13.94
N GLY A 502 -15.41 11.77 -13.44
CA GLY A 502 -16.07 11.48 -12.17
C GLY A 502 -15.46 12.20 -10.97
N ASN A 503 -15.70 11.67 -9.77
CA ASN A 503 -15.34 12.30 -8.50
C ASN A 503 -13.86 12.18 -8.15
N ASP A 504 -13.29 13.21 -7.51
CA ASP A 504 -11.89 13.19 -7.09
C ASP A 504 -11.67 12.48 -5.75
N ILE A 505 -10.67 11.60 -5.75
CA ILE A 505 -10.32 10.67 -4.67
C ILE A 505 -8.83 10.28 -4.84
N SER A 506 -8.01 11.18 -5.40
CA SER A 506 -6.62 10.91 -5.81
C SER A 506 -5.59 11.11 -4.70
N GLY A 507 -5.91 11.92 -3.68
CA GLY A 507 -5.14 12.00 -2.43
C GLY A 507 -5.23 10.71 -1.63
N GLU A 508 -4.11 10.27 -1.04
CA GLU A 508 -4.02 8.96 -0.38
C GLU A 508 -4.91 8.85 0.89
N PHE A 509 -5.23 9.98 1.51
CA PHE A 509 -6.17 10.10 2.64
C PHE A 509 -7.65 10.00 2.23
N ILE A 510 -8.01 10.62 1.10
CA ILE A 510 -9.40 10.73 0.58
C ILE A 510 -10.00 9.36 0.21
N ARG A 511 -9.18 8.30 0.19
CA ARG A 511 -9.62 6.89 0.01
C ARG A 511 -10.70 6.44 0.99
N SER A 512 -10.94 7.17 2.09
CA SER A 512 -11.69 6.66 3.24
C SER A 512 -13.09 7.23 3.49
N PHE A 513 -13.41 8.49 3.10
CA PHE A 513 -14.57 9.19 3.72
C PHE A 513 -15.53 9.98 2.80
N SER A 514 -15.29 10.14 1.50
CA SER A 514 -16.28 10.78 0.62
C SER A 514 -17.33 9.78 0.11
N GLN A 515 -18.62 10.14 0.17
CA GLN A 515 -19.65 9.48 -0.64
C GLN A 515 -19.38 9.77 -2.12
N SER A 516 -18.62 8.90 -2.75
CA SER A 516 -18.33 8.98 -4.18
C SER A 516 -19.63 8.71 -4.96
N THR A 517 -20.34 9.77 -5.37
CA THR A 517 -21.53 9.64 -6.22
C THR A 517 -21.16 8.96 -7.53
N TRP A 518 -22.01 8.06 -8.00
CA TRP A 518 -21.90 7.50 -9.34
C TRP A 518 -22.79 8.28 -10.29
N SER A 519 -22.32 8.43 -11.53
CA SER A 519 -23.08 9.06 -12.61
C SER A 519 -23.38 8.02 -13.69
N GLU A 520 -24.47 8.24 -14.42
CA GLU A 520 -24.82 7.43 -15.59
C GLU A 520 -23.98 7.87 -16.79
N ILE A 521 -23.41 6.90 -17.49
CA ILE A 521 -22.75 7.03 -18.79
C ILE A 521 -23.70 6.42 -19.82
N GLU A 522 -24.14 7.24 -20.77
CA GLU A 522 -25.07 6.83 -21.83
C GLU A 522 -24.45 5.81 -22.80
N ILE A 523 -25.30 5.12 -23.57
CA ILE A 523 -24.87 4.20 -24.63
C ILE A 523 -24.18 4.99 -25.74
N GLY A 524 -22.96 4.59 -26.13
CA GLY A 524 -22.19 5.27 -27.15
C GLY A 524 -20.67 5.18 -26.96
N GLN A 525 -19.93 5.96 -27.75
CA GLN A 525 -18.47 6.10 -27.62
C GLN A 525 -18.13 7.38 -26.83
N HIS A 526 -17.51 7.20 -25.67
CA HIS A 526 -17.02 8.28 -24.82
C HIS A 526 -15.50 8.36 -24.89
N LYS A 527 -14.95 9.57 -24.89
CA LYS A 527 -13.52 9.84 -25.08
C LYS A 527 -12.99 10.73 -23.96
N TYR A 528 -11.95 10.27 -23.28
CA TYR A 528 -11.36 10.95 -22.14
C TYR A 528 -9.86 11.17 -22.38
N PRO A 529 -9.43 12.38 -22.79
CA PRO A 529 -8.03 12.67 -23.11
C PRO A 529 -7.17 12.72 -21.84
N PHE A 530 -5.88 12.41 -21.97
CA PHE A 530 -4.90 12.45 -20.88
C PHE A 530 -3.54 12.99 -21.36
N ALA A 531 -2.81 13.64 -20.45
CA ALA A 531 -1.41 13.99 -20.64
C ALA A 531 -0.58 13.57 -19.42
N LEU A 532 0.65 13.11 -19.66
CA LEU A 532 1.61 12.70 -18.65
C LEU A 532 3.00 13.25 -18.97
N LYS A 533 3.61 13.98 -18.03
CA LYS A 533 5.01 14.38 -18.08
C LYS A 533 5.84 13.28 -17.40
N PHE A 534 6.74 12.67 -18.17
CA PHE A 534 7.74 11.76 -17.61
C PHE A 534 8.91 12.58 -17.02
N PRO A 535 9.42 12.24 -15.82
CA PRO A 535 10.40 13.05 -15.11
C PRO A 535 11.78 13.07 -15.80
N ASN A 536 12.71 13.87 -15.30
CA ASN A 536 14.04 13.99 -15.88
C ASN A 536 14.97 12.89 -15.33
N VAL A 537 14.57 11.63 -15.50
CA VAL A 537 15.19 10.48 -14.82
C VAL A 537 15.38 9.30 -15.77
N ASN A 538 16.61 8.77 -15.79
CA ASN A 538 16.97 7.52 -16.45
C ASN A 538 16.54 6.31 -15.61
N TYR A 539 15.30 5.88 -15.84
CA TYR A 539 14.82 4.56 -15.42
C TYR A 539 15.32 3.43 -16.36
N PRO A 540 15.30 2.17 -15.92
CA PRO A 540 15.78 1.04 -16.72
C PRO A 540 15.07 0.90 -18.07
N PRO A 541 15.79 0.62 -19.18
CA PRO A 541 15.17 0.42 -20.49
C PRO A 541 14.23 -0.80 -20.47
N SER A 542 13.21 -0.78 -21.32
CA SER A 542 12.34 -1.96 -21.47
C SER A 542 13.08 -3.17 -22.03
N LEU A 543 12.84 -4.33 -21.42
CA LEU A 543 13.62 -5.54 -21.61
C LEU A 543 12.73 -6.77 -21.35
N GLU A 544 12.93 -7.85 -22.12
CA GLU A 544 12.27 -9.16 -21.90
C GLU A 544 13.25 -10.35 -21.94
N ASP A 545 14.55 -10.06 -22.04
CA ASP A 545 15.64 -11.03 -22.07
C ASP A 545 16.58 -10.82 -20.87
N PRO A 546 17.16 -11.89 -20.29
CA PRO A 546 16.92 -13.29 -20.61
C PRO A 546 15.57 -13.79 -20.06
N LYS A 547 15.02 -14.87 -20.65
CA LYS A 547 13.77 -15.51 -20.20
C LYS A 547 13.61 -15.56 -18.68
N GLY A 548 12.48 -15.06 -18.17
CA GLY A 548 12.18 -14.94 -16.75
C GLY A 548 12.55 -13.58 -16.14
N PHE A 549 13.31 -12.74 -16.84
CA PHE A 549 13.68 -11.40 -16.41
C PHE A 549 13.10 -10.37 -17.39
N CYS A 550 12.40 -9.35 -16.88
CA CYS A 550 11.87 -8.28 -17.74
C CYS A 550 11.70 -6.95 -17.00
N VAL A 551 11.69 -5.85 -17.77
CA VAL A 551 11.39 -4.49 -17.33
C VAL A 551 10.27 -3.95 -18.21
N ARG A 552 9.12 -3.63 -17.59
CA ARG A 552 7.88 -3.26 -18.29
C ARG A 552 7.32 -1.93 -17.77
N TYR A 553 6.75 -1.15 -18.69
CA TYR A 553 6.05 0.10 -18.40
C TYR A 553 4.62 -0.06 -18.91
N VAL A 554 3.69 -0.10 -17.96
CA VAL A 554 2.36 -0.67 -18.17
C VAL A 554 1.29 0.40 -17.96
N TRP A 555 0.48 0.61 -19.00
CA TRP A 555 -0.70 1.45 -18.94
C TRP A 555 -1.94 0.59 -18.82
N THR A 556 -2.84 0.96 -17.90
CA THR A 556 -4.21 0.41 -17.86
C THR A 556 -5.22 1.48 -17.50
N ALA A 557 -6.35 1.50 -18.21
CA ALA A 557 -7.52 2.27 -17.83
C ALA A 557 -8.51 1.38 -17.07
N GLN A 558 -9.30 1.99 -16.19
CA GLN A 558 -10.36 1.32 -15.42
C GLN A 558 -11.56 2.26 -15.23
N VAL A 559 -12.75 1.71 -15.44
CA VAL A 559 -14.02 2.25 -14.93
C VAL A 559 -14.25 1.65 -13.55
N ASP A 560 -14.22 2.48 -12.51
CA ASP A 560 -14.63 2.05 -11.17
C ASP A 560 -16.16 2.20 -11.08
N GLY A 561 -16.86 1.08 -10.88
CA GLY A 561 -18.33 1.03 -10.81
C GLY A 561 -18.89 1.60 -9.50
N PRO A 562 -20.22 1.51 -9.29
CA PRO A 562 -20.88 2.09 -8.12
C PRO A 562 -20.25 1.62 -6.81
N GLY A 563 -20.18 2.52 -5.82
CA GLY A 563 -19.21 2.39 -4.74
C GLY A 563 -17.82 2.67 -5.30
N LEU A 564 -16.97 1.64 -5.41
CA LEU A 564 -15.77 1.59 -6.26
C LEU A 564 -15.54 0.12 -6.68
N GLN A 565 -16.60 -0.58 -7.10
CA GLN A 565 -16.47 -1.97 -7.52
C GLN A 565 -15.54 -2.06 -8.75
N SER A 566 -14.73 -3.13 -8.83
CA SER A 566 -13.79 -3.32 -9.94
C SER A 566 -14.52 -3.63 -11.24
N GLY A 567 -14.94 -2.59 -11.94
CA GLY A 567 -15.64 -2.67 -13.21
C GLY A 567 -14.69 -2.90 -14.40
N LEU A 568 -15.16 -2.49 -15.57
CA LEU A 568 -14.48 -2.63 -16.85
C LEU A 568 -13.04 -2.10 -16.81
N ARG A 569 -12.07 -2.94 -17.19
CA ARG A 569 -10.64 -2.61 -17.27
C ARG A 569 -10.15 -2.79 -18.70
N SER A 570 -9.24 -1.93 -19.16
CA SER A 570 -8.59 -2.12 -20.46
C SER A 570 -7.65 -3.35 -20.42
N LYS A 571 -7.27 -3.84 -21.61
CA LYS A 571 -6.05 -4.67 -21.72
C LYS A 571 -4.83 -3.86 -21.22
N GLU A 572 -3.80 -4.56 -20.76
CA GLU A 572 -2.53 -3.92 -20.42
C GLU A 572 -1.82 -3.49 -21.71
N TYR A 573 -1.46 -2.21 -21.80
CA TYR A 573 -0.71 -1.66 -22.93
C TYR A 573 0.74 -1.41 -22.48
N LEU A 574 1.70 -1.99 -23.21
CA LEU A 574 3.13 -1.88 -22.90
C LEU A 574 3.79 -0.84 -23.80
N THR A 575 4.35 0.21 -23.22
CA THR A 575 5.19 1.19 -23.95
C THR A 575 6.66 0.94 -23.67
N PRO A 576 7.54 0.84 -24.69
CA PRO A 576 8.97 0.77 -24.45
C PRO A 576 9.51 2.10 -23.87
N LEU A 577 10.27 2.04 -22.78
CA LEU A 577 11.09 3.16 -22.30
C LEU A 577 12.49 3.09 -22.91
N ARG A 578 13.00 4.25 -23.34
CA ARG A 578 14.40 4.45 -23.73
C ARG A 578 15.01 5.55 -22.84
N PRO A 579 15.99 5.24 -21.96
CA PRO A 579 16.75 6.26 -21.25
C PRO A 579 17.61 7.07 -22.24
N ILE A 580 18.19 8.17 -21.79
CA ILE A 580 19.18 8.95 -22.54
C ILE A 580 20.53 8.74 -21.88
N ILE A 581 21.37 7.91 -22.50
CA ILE A 581 22.73 7.61 -22.05
C ILE A 581 23.70 8.30 -23.00
N VAL A 582 24.40 9.30 -22.48
CA VAL A 582 25.37 10.10 -23.22
C VAL A 582 26.69 9.33 -23.29
N ALA A 583 27.31 9.28 -24.47
CA ALA A 583 28.68 8.80 -24.60
C ALA A 583 29.64 9.74 -23.84
N PRO A 584 30.70 9.22 -23.19
CA PRO A 584 31.79 10.06 -22.69
C PRO A 584 32.52 10.76 -23.86
N VAL A 585 33.39 11.71 -23.52
CA VAL A 585 34.35 12.29 -24.47
C VAL A 585 35.13 11.17 -25.14
N SER A 586 35.25 11.20 -26.47
CA SER A 586 36.07 10.24 -27.22
C SER A 586 37.53 10.34 -26.79
N GLN A 587 38.04 9.30 -26.15
CA GLN A 587 39.41 9.21 -25.67
C GLN A 587 40.05 7.93 -26.24
N GLU A 588 41.21 8.08 -26.90
CA GLU A 588 41.96 6.94 -27.41
C GLU A 588 42.33 5.97 -26.29
N TRP A 589 42.17 4.69 -26.58
CA TRP A 589 42.39 3.61 -25.61
C TRP A 589 43.17 2.46 -26.24
N VAL A 590 44.01 1.83 -25.42
CA VAL A 590 44.82 0.68 -25.78
C VAL A 590 44.47 -0.48 -24.85
N TYR A 591 43.76 -1.47 -25.38
CA TYR A 591 43.58 -2.76 -24.73
C TYR A 591 44.82 -3.63 -24.96
N LYS A 592 45.27 -4.35 -23.93
CA LYS A 592 46.36 -5.32 -24.00
C LYS A 592 45.98 -6.62 -23.30
N THR A 593 46.36 -7.75 -23.89
CA THR A 593 46.25 -9.08 -23.26
C THR A 593 47.28 -10.04 -23.83
N THR A 594 47.49 -11.18 -23.18
CA THR A 594 48.33 -12.28 -23.68
C THR A 594 47.44 -13.47 -24.00
N LEU A 595 47.59 -14.04 -25.19
CA LEU A 595 46.86 -15.24 -25.60
C LEU A 595 47.63 -16.49 -25.17
N PHE A 596 46.91 -17.45 -24.60
CA PHE A 596 47.47 -18.68 -24.06
C PHE A 596 46.93 -19.92 -24.75
N LYS A 597 47.74 -20.97 -24.80
CA LYS A 597 47.35 -22.29 -25.31
C LYS A 597 46.41 -22.97 -24.32
N GLU A 598 45.15 -23.14 -24.74
CA GLU A 598 43.96 -23.64 -24.02
C GLU A 598 44.23 -24.78 -23.00
N ARG A 599 45.16 -25.70 -23.29
CA ARG A 599 45.46 -26.88 -22.46
C ARG A 599 46.79 -26.84 -21.69
N LYS A 600 47.60 -25.77 -21.80
CA LYS A 600 48.96 -25.73 -21.22
C LYS A 600 49.39 -24.40 -20.58
N SER A 601 48.54 -23.36 -20.60
CA SER A 601 48.90 -22.01 -20.12
C SER A 601 50.19 -21.45 -20.74
N THR A 602 50.55 -21.92 -21.94
CA THR A 602 51.74 -21.50 -22.67
C THR A 602 51.39 -20.22 -23.46
N PRO A 603 52.12 -19.11 -23.29
CA PRO A 603 51.82 -17.88 -24.03
C PRO A 603 52.13 -18.08 -25.52
N LEU A 604 51.21 -17.66 -26.38
CA LEU A 604 51.28 -17.79 -27.84
C LEU A 604 51.59 -16.44 -28.50
N ALA A 605 50.90 -15.38 -28.06
CA ALA A 605 51.02 -14.04 -28.63
C ALA A 605 50.66 -12.95 -27.62
N GLU A 606 51.28 -11.78 -27.75
CA GLU A 606 50.77 -10.55 -27.15
C GLU A 606 49.80 -9.86 -28.11
N VAL A 607 48.68 -9.37 -27.58
CA VAL A 607 47.66 -8.64 -28.33
C VAL A 607 47.62 -7.20 -27.84
N GLN A 608 47.71 -6.25 -28.77
CA GLN A 608 47.50 -4.83 -28.53
C GLN A 608 46.46 -4.27 -29.51
N ALA A 609 45.29 -3.94 -29.00
CA ALA A 609 44.21 -3.31 -29.73
C ALA A 609 44.16 -1.81 -29.41
N LYS A 610 44.24 -0.95 -30.44
CA LYS A 610 44.05 0.49 -30.33
C LYS A 610 42.66 0.87 -30.84
N LEU A 611 41.87 1.54 -30.00
CA LEU A 611 40.53 2.02 -30.31
C LEU A 611 40.49 3.55 -30.12
N PRO A 612 39.76 4.30 -30.96
CA PRO A 612 39.60 5.75 -30.78
C PRO A 612 38.71 6.10 -29.57
N LYS A 613 37.91 5.13 -29.09
CA LYS A 613 37.05 5.21 -27.89
C LYS A 613 36.52 3.84 -27.48
N GLN A 614 35.96 3.77 -26.26
CA GLN A 614 35.29 2.58 -25.69
C GLN A 614 33.77 2.57 -25.91
N THR A 615 33.17 3.75 -26.14
CA THR A 615 31.70 3.91 -26.21
C THR A 615 31.26 4.40 -27.59
N TYR A 616 30.23 3.76 -28.14
CA TYR A 616 29.71 4.06 -29.48
C TYR A 616 28.19 4.25 -29.45
N CYS A 617 27.67 5.01 -30.41
CA CYS A 617 26.23 5.20 -30.62
C CYS A 617 25.68 4.36 -31.80
N PRO A 618 24.35 4.19 -31.90
CA PRO A 618 23.70 3.65 -33.10
C PRO A 618 24.07 4.43 -34.37
N ASP A 619 24.22 3.71 -35.49
CA ASP A 619 24.67 4.19 -36.81
C ASP A 619 26.05 4.89 -36.83
N GLU A 620 26.84 4.73 -35.77
CA GLU A 620 28.20 5.25 -35.70
C GLU A 620 29.22 4.25 -36.28
N PRO A 621 30.21 4.68 -37.08
CA PRO A 621 31.28 3.81 -37.55
C PRO A 621 32.20 3.40 -36.40
N PHE A 622 32.37 2.08 -36.22
CA PHE A 622 33.40 1.48 -35.38
C PHE A 622 34.66 1.24 -36.22
N SER A 623 35.83 1.58 -35.67
CA SER A 623 37.13 1.35 -36.31
C SER A 623 38.21 1.09 -35.27
N MET A 624 39.07 0.10 -35.47
CA MET A 624 40.22 -0.16 -34.58
C MET A 624 41.42 -0.80 -35.30
N GLN A 625 42.62 -0.61 -34.74
CA GLN A 625 43.84 -1.32 -35.14
C GLN A 625 44.12 -2.46 -34.15
N LEU A 626 44.11 -3.69 -34.63
CA LEU A 626 44.51 -4.89 -33.87
C LEU A 626 45.94 -5.28 -34.26
N ASN A 627 46.82 -5.39 -33.28
CA ASN A 627 48.20 -5.88 -33.46
C ASN A 627 48.38 -7.15 -32.63
N ILE A 628 48.97 -8.18 -33.23
CA ILE A 628 49.26 -9.47 -32.60
C ILE A 628 50.74 -9.79 -32.82
N GLY A 629 51.53 -9.78 -31.74
CA GLY A 629 52.95 -10.17 -31.77
C GLY A 629 53.11 -11.62 -31.31
N LEU A 630 53.57 -12.51 -32.20
CA LEU A 630 53.83 -13.91 -31.83
C LEU A 630 55.05 -14.03 -30.91
N ILE A 631 54.88 -14.80 -29.83
CA ILE A 631 55.94 -15.08 -28.85
C ILE A 631 56.76 -16.31 -29.27
N ALA A 632 56.15 -17.24 -30.01
CA ALA A 632 56.78 -18.45 -30.53
C ALA A 632 56.78 -18.47 -32.07
N SER A 633 57.91 -18.82 -32.67
CA SER A 633 58.16 -18.71 -34.13
C SER A 633 57.65 -19.89 -34.97
N ASP A 634 57.08 -20.91 -34.36
CA ASP A 634 56.50 -22.10 -35.00
C ASP A 634 55.00 -21.97 -35.34
N TYR A 635 54.40 -20.82 -35.01
CA TYR A 635 53.00 -20.48 -35.28
C TYR A 635 52.89 -19.43 -36.40
N LYS A 636 51.76 -19.45 -37.12
CA LYS A 636 51.35 -18.42 -38.08
C LYS A 636 49.88 -18.06 -37.86
N VAL A 637 49.54 -16.77 -37.83
CA VAL A 637 48.12 -16.34 -37.85
C VAL A 637 47.56 -16.58 -39.26
N VAL A 638 46.47 -17.34 -39.35
CA VAL A 638 45.80 -17.71 -40.60
C VAL A 638 44.64 -16.76 -40.89
N SER A 639 43.80 -16.53 -39.89
CA SER A 639 42.62 -15.66 -39.98
C SER A 639 42.22 -15.15 -38.61
N ILE A 640 41.62 -13.96 -38.58
CA ILE A 640 41.01 -13.39 -37.39
C ILE A 640 39.51 -13.29 -37.69
N SER A 641 38.68 -13.82 -36.80
CA SER A 641 37.23 -13.62 -36.84
C SER A 641 36.78 -12.86 -35.60
N TYR A 642 35.75 -12.04 -35.73
CA TYR A 642 35.25 -11.18 -34.67
C TYR A 642 33.72 -11.17 -34.61
N LYS A 643 33.18 -11.00 -33.40
CA LYS A 643 31.74 -10.95 -33.12
C LYS A 643 31.47 -9.84 -32.11
N LEU A 644 30.69 -8.83 -32.48
CA LEU A 644 30.08 -7.92 -31.51
C LEU A 644 28.93 -8.69 -30.85
N ARG A 645 29.01 -8.87 -29.53
CA ARG A 645 28.03 -9.62 -28.73
C ARG A 645 27.26 -8.66 -27.83
N LYS A 646 25.96 -8.87 -27.72
CA LYS A 646 25.09 -8.25 -26.73
C LYS A 646 24.76 -9.29 -25.67
N HIS A 647 25.17 -9.02 -24.44
CA HIS A 647 24.88 -9.86 -23.28
C HIS A 647 23.64 -9.30 -22.57
N HIS A 648 22.68 -10.17 -22.28
CA HIS A 648 21.58 -9.89 -21.37
C HIS A 648 21.71 -10.84 -20.19
N GLU A 649 21.94 -10.31 -19.00
CA GLU A 649 22.14 -11.08 -17.78
C GLU A 649 20.98 -10.81 -16.82
N GLY A 650 20.53 -11.86 -16.13
CA GLY A 650 19.51 -11.80 -15.10
C GLY A 650 20.01 -12.47 -13.83
N LYS A 651 19.86 -11.81 -12.68
CA LYS A 651 20.25 -12.36 -11.36
C LYS A 651 19.16 -12.22 -10.31
N MET A 652 18.98 -13.27 -9.50
CA MET A 652 18.01 -13.30 -8.41
C MET A 652 18.54 -14.11 -7.23
N LEU A 653 18.42 -13.57 -6.02
CA LEU A 653 18.81 -14.26 -4.79
C LEU A 653 17.81 -15.37 -4.45
N VAL A 654 18.29 -16.56 -4.13
CA VAL A 654 17.49 -17.73 -3.70
C VAL A 654 18.14 -18.39 -2.47
N GLN A 655 17.45 -19.33 -1.80
CA GLN A 655 17.89 -19.88 -0.51
C GLN A 655 19.28 -20.56 -0.52
N LYS A 656 19.80 -20.92 -1.69
CA LYS A 656 21.09 -21.61 -1.89
C LYS A 656 22.22 -20.71 -2.39
N GLY A 657 21.96 -19.44 -2.68
CA GLY A 657 22.89 -18.51 -3.33
C GLY A 657 22.23 -17.71 -4.45
N MET A 658 23.03 -17.19 -5.39
CA MET A 658 22.52 -16.44 -6.54
C MET A 658 22.08 -17.38 -7.68
N ALA A 659 20.83 -17.26 -8.13
CA ALA A 659 20.40 -17.80 -9.42
C ALA A 659 20.73 -16.79 -10.53
N PHE A 660 21.59 -17.19 -11.46
CA PHE A 660 22.08 -16.40 -12.59
C PHE A 660 21.62 -17.00 -13.93
N ARG A 661 21.41 -16.14 -14.92
CA ARG A 661 21.09 -16.50 -16.30
C ARG A 661 21.67 -15.49 -17.27
N GLU A 662 22.15 -15.97 -18.41
CA GLU A 662 22.65 -15.16 -19.50
C GLU A 662 21.95 -15.51 -20.82
N TYR A 663 21.73 -14.51 -21.68
CA TYR A 663 21.36 -14.67 -23.08
C TYR A 663 22.23 -13.77 -23.96
N ILE A 664 23.16 -14.39 -24.69
CA ILE A 664 24.08 -13.70 -25.62
C ILE A 664 23.47 -13.67 -27.03
N ARG A 665 23.30 -12.47 -27.57
CA ARG A 665 22.90 -12.24 -28.97
C ARG A 665 24.11 -11.76 -29.78
N GLN A 666 24.41 -12.42 -30.90
CA GLN A 666 25.38 -11.91 -31.87
C GLN A 666 24.76 -10.74 -32.66
N VAL A 667 25.50 -9.64 -32.78
CA VAL A 667 25.03 -8.34 -33.31
C VAL A 667 25.69 -8.03 -34.65
N VAL A 668 27.01 -8.20 -34.71
CA VAL A 668 27.83 -8.14 -35.94
C VAL A 668 28.78 -9.33 -35.90
N THR A 669 29.00 -9.99 -37.03
CA THR A 669 30.00 -11.05 -37.18
C THR A 669 30.81 -10.76 -38.44
N GLY A 670 32.13 -10.87 -38.36
CA GLY A 670 33.01 -10.62 -39.50
C GLY A 670 34.36 -11.35 -39.40
N THR A 671 35.15 -11.20 -40.46
CA THR A 671 36.54 -11.68 -40.54
C THR A 671 37.46 -10.56 -40.97
N ALA A 672 38.74 -10.68 -40.61
CA ALA A 672 39.78 -9.73 -40.94
C ALA A 672 41.04 -10.43 -41.45
N THR A 673 41.64 -9.85 -42.48
CA THR A 673 42.93 -10.26 -43.06
C THR A 673 44.07 -9.56 -42.33
N ALA A 674 45.05 -10.32 -41.86
CA ALA A 674 46.22 -9.77 -41.19
C ALA A 674 47.40 -9.57 -42.15
N THR A 675 48.00 -8.38 -42.12
CA THR A 675 49.28 -8.09 -42.77
C THR A 675 50.42 -8.43 -41.82
N SER A 676 51.33 -9.32 -42.26
CA SER A 676 52.42 -9.86 -41.42
C SER A 676 53.76 -9.19 -41.71
N GLU A 677 54.37 -8.59 -40.68
CA GLU A 677 55.75 -8.10 -40.68
C GLU A 677 56.57 -8.92 -39.67
N GLY A 678 57.24 -9.96 -40.17
CA GLY A 678 57.96 -10.92 -39.33
C GLY A 678 57.03 -11.69 -38.38
N SER A 679 57.22 -11.51 -37.07
CA SER A 679 56.37 -12.10 -36.04
C SER A 679 55.17 -11.22 -35.64
N GLN A 680 55.05 -10.00 -36.18
CA GLN A 680 53.92 -9.11 -35.89
C GLN A 680 52.86 -9.15 -37.01
N TYR A 681 51.60 -9.16 -36.60
CA TYR A 681 50.44 -9.22 -37.47
C TYR A 681 49.52 -8.04 -37.16
N THR A 682 49.31 -7.17 -38.14
CA THR A 682 48.41 -6.00 -38.02
C THR A 682 47.09 -6.29 -38.75
N SER A 683 45.97 -5.79 -38.23
CA SER A 683 44.65 -5.87 -38.85
C SER A 683 43.82 -4.64 -38.52
N HIS A 684 43.03 -4.15 -39.47
CA HIS A 684 42.05 -3.09 -39.25
C HIS A 684 40.65 -3.69 -39.21
N ILE A 685 39.89 -3.39 -38.16
CA ILE A 685 38.53 -3.90 -37.95
C ILE A 685 37.58 -2.71 -38.03
N ASN A 686 36.73 -2.68 -39.06
CA ASN A 686 35.78 -1.59 -39.31
C ASN A 686 34.38 -2.16 -39.60
N PHE A 687 33.34 -1.58 -38.99
CA PHE A 687 31.91 -1.86 -39.26
C PHE A 687 31.03 -0.77 -38.63
N ASP A 688 29.77 -0.62 -39.05
CA ASP A 688 28.84 0.34 -38.44
C ASP A 688 28.02 -0.29 -37.30
N ILE A 689 27.72 0.47 -36.25
CA ILE A 689 26.93 -0.01 -35.10
C ILE A 689 25.42 -0.11 -35.47
N PRO A 690 24.81 -1.30 -35.52
CA PRO A 690 23.51 -1.47 -36.17
C PRO A 690 22.32 -1.06 -35.28
N THR A 691 21.66 0.07 -35.61
CA THR A 691 20.55 0.68 -34.86
C THR A 691 19.43 -0.24 -34.39
N ARG A 692 19.07 -1.27 -35.15
CA ARG A 692 17.95 -2.19 -34.79
C ARG A 692 18.36 -3.37 -33.90
N LEU A 693 19.65 -3.58 -33.69
CA LEU A 693 20.18 -4.72 -32.93
C LEU A 693 20.83 -4.29 -31.61
N VAL A 694 21.16 -2.99 -31.46
CA VAL A 694 21.72 -2.44 -30.23
C VAL A 694 20.68 -1.72 -29.35
N SER A 695 20.97 -1.65 -28.06
CA SER A 695 20.35 -0.79 -27.07
C SER A 695 21.46 -0.22 -26.17
N PRO A 696 21.23 0.86 -25.42
CA PRO A 696 22.23 1.33 -24.46
C PRO A 696 22.65 0.23 -23.47
N SER A 697 23.92 0.24 -23.07
CA SER A 697 24.40 -0.57 -21.93
C SER A 697 23.75 -0.07 -20.64
N PHE A 698 23.30 -0.97 -19.77
CA PHE A 698 22.55 -0.62 -18.56
C PHE A 698 22.65 -1.68 -17.46
N ALA A 699 22.49 -1.30 -16.19
CA ALA A 699 22.31 -2.23 -15.06
C ALA A 699 21.17 -1.76 -14.13
N SER A 700 20.21 -2.65 -13.88
CA SER A 700 19.12 -2.50 -12.90
C SER A 700 19.40 -3.35 -11.65
N ARG A 701 18.40 -3.59 -10.80
CA ARG A 701 18.56 -4.46 -9.61
C ARG A 701 18.75 -5.92 -10.02
N HIS A 702 18.00 -6.39 -11.01
CA HIS A 702 17.99 -7.81 -11.42
C HIS A 702 18.42 -8.08 -12.85
N THR A 703 18.67 -7.07 -13.69
CA THR A 703 19.16 -7.25 -15.07
C THR A 703 20.36 -6.38 -15.42
N ARG A 704 21.24 -6.89 -16.29
CA ARG A 704 22.34 -6.13 -16.91
C ARG A 704 22.36 -6.36 -18.41
N VAL A 705 22.64 -5.30 -19.15
CA VAL A 705 22.85 -5.31 -20.61
C VAL A 705 24.20 -4.69 -20.89
N HIS A 706 25.10 -5.49 -21.48
CA HIS A 706 26.46 -5.04 -21.82
C HIS A 706 26.92 -5.64 -23.17
N TYR A 707 28.07 -5.19 -23.66
CA TYR A 707 28.62 -5.63 -24.94
C TYR A 707 30.10 -5.99 -24.84
N ASP A 708 30.53 -6.94 -25.65
CA ASP A 708 31.93 -7.15 -25.96
C ASP A 708 32.15 -7.43 -27.45
N LEU A 709 33.40 -7.27 -27.87
CA LEU A 709 33.89 -7.69 -29.16
C LEU A 709 34.77 -8.92 -28.95
N GLN A 710 34.18 -10.11 -29.10
CA GLN A 710 34.88 -11.39 -29.06
C GLN A 710 35.69 -11.57 -30.34
N PHE A 711 36.96 -11.94 -30.19
CA PHE A 711 37.85 -12.33 -31.28
C PHE A 711 38.21 -13.81 -31.14
N THR A 712 38.16 -14.54 -32.25
CA THR A 712 38.69 -15.90 -32.38
C THR A 712 39.82 -15.85 -33.41
N VAL A 713 41.06 -16.05 -32.95
CA VAL A 713 42.27 -16.02 -33.80
C VAL A 713 42.66 -17.45 -34.15
N LEU A 714 42.75 -17.76 -35.45
CA LEU A 714 43.17 -19.07 -35.95
C LEU A 714 44.68 -19.08 -36.22
N TYR A 715 45.38 -20.03 -35.61
CA TYR A 715 46.81 -20.29 -35.79
C TYR A 715 47.04 -21.62 -36.51
N GLU A 716 47.96 -21.61 -37.46
CA GLU A 716 48.58 -22.82 -38.02
C GLU A 716 49.92 -23.05 -37.32
N CYS A 717 50.21 -24.29 -36.96
CA CYS A 717 51.40 -24.69 -36.19
C CYS A 717 52.07 -25.91 -36.85
N GLY A 718 53.40 -25.90 -36.95
CA GLY A 718 54.22 -27.05 -37.36
C GLY A 718 54.69 -27.05 -38.83
N GLN A 719 55.96 -27.42 -39.03
CA GLN A 719 56.65 -27.34 -40.34
C GLN A 719 56.35 -28.52 -41.29
N PHE A 720 56.12 -29.72 -40.75
CA PHE A 720 55.89 -30.95 -41.55
C PHE A 720 54.45 -31.46 -41.50
N PHE A 721 53.77 -31.28 -40.35
CA PHE A 721 52.36 -31.59 -40.17
C PHE A 721 51.66 -30.34 -39.63
N LYS A 722 50.85 -29.69 -40.47
CA LYS A 722 50.08 -28.49 -40.12
C LYS A 722 48.98 -28.85 -39.13
N SER A 723 48.97 -28.20 -37.97
CA SER A 723 47.93 -28.33 -36.94
C SER A 723 47.27 -26.96 -36.71
N ASN A 724 45.95 -26.91 -36.88
CA ASN A 724 45.16 -25.71 -36.61
C ASN A 724 44.76 -25.65 -35.13
N GLN A 725 44.94 -24.48 -34.51
CA GLN A 725 44.57 -24.18 -33.12
C GLN A 725 43.94 -22.80 -33.07
N TYR A 726 42.97 -22.56 -32.18
CA TYR A 726 42.42 -21.23 -31.95
C TYR A 726 42.83 -20.71 -30.57
N ALA A 727 42.81 -19.38 -30.41
CA ALA A 727 42.76 -18.72 -29.12
C ALA A 727 41.75 -17.56 -29.19
N GLU A 728 41.12 -17.25 -28.06
CA GLU A 728 40.08 -16.22 -27.98
C GLU A 728 40.40 -15.13 -26.96
N PHE A 729 39.87 -13.93 -27.19
CA PHE A 729 39.84 -12.82 -26.23
C PHE A 729 38.62 -11.95 -26.49
N THR A 730 38.25 -11.13 -25.51
CA THR A 730 37.13 -10.19 -25.59
C THR A 730 37.59 -8.78 -25.23
N ILE A 731 37.12 -7.78 -25.98
CA ILE A 731 37.29 -6.37 -25.65
C ILE A 731 35.93 -5.82 -25.21
N PRO A 732 35.76 -5.30 -23.99
CA PRO A 732 34.50 -4.71 -23.55
C PRO A 732 34.18 -3.45 -24.36
N ILE A 733 32.92 -3.31 -24.78
CA ILE A 733 32.40 -2.16 -25.53
C ILE A 733 31.17 -1.61 -24.80
N ALA A 734 31.01 -0.29 -24.77
CA ALA A 734 29.80 0.36 -24.28
C ALA A 734 28.95 0.89 -25.44
N ILE A 735 27.63 0.73 -25.35
CA ILE A 735 26.69 1.38 -26.26
C ILE A 735 25.97 2.51 -25.52
N ALA A 736 26.03 3.71 -26.08
CA ALA A 736 25.25 4.89 -25.67
C ALA A 736 24.08 5.11 -26.65
N ASN A 737 23.28 6.16 -26.46
CA ASN A 737 22.32 6.62 -27.49
C ASN A 737 22.25 8.14 -27.68
N LEU A 738 23.18 8.89 -27.07
CA LEU A 738 23.45 10.28 -27.44
C LEU A 738 24.97 10.50 -27.55
N PRO A 739 25.49 10.94 -28.71
CA PRO A 739 26.89 11.37 -28.84
C PRO A 739 27.23 12.57 -27.94
N TYR A 740 28.47 12.66 -27.45
CA TYR A 740 28.90 13.70 -26.51
C TYR A 740 28.76 15.13 -27.08
N ASP A 741 29.05 15.33 -28.37
CA ASP A 741 28.89 16.61 -29.08
C ASP A 741 27.42 17.06 -29.18
N GLN A 742 26.48 16.15 -28.96
CA GLN A 742 25.03 16.41 -29.00
C GLN A 742 24.43 16.64 -27.60
N LEU A 743 25.25 16.62 -26.54
CA LEU A 743 24.84 16.90 -25.16
C LEU A 743 24.08 18.24 -25.07
N LEU A 744 24.60 19.29 -25.72
CA LEU A 744 23.97 20.63 -25.73
C LEU A 744 22.72 20.75 -26.62
N ARG A 745 22.32 19.70 -27.35
CA ARG A 745 21.12 19.72 -28.22
C ARG A 745 19.84 19.30 -27.50
N ILE A 746 19.93 18.74 -26.30
CA ILE A 746 18.78 18.34 -25.49
C ILE A 746 18.69 19.28 -24.29
N PRO A 747 17.61 20.08 -24.17
CA PRO A 747 17.35 20.90 -23.00
C PRO A 747 17.35 20.06 -21.71
N ASP A 748 17.91 20.64 -20.64
CA ASP A 748 17.97 20.06 -19.29
C ASP A 748 18.62 18.67 -19.18
N LEU A 749 19.39 18.25 -20.17
CA LEU A 749 20.05 16.94 -20.20
C LEU A 749 21.00 16.73 -19.01
N THR A 750 21.70 17.77 -18.57
CA THR A 750 22.58 17.76 -17.40
C THR A 750 21.84 17.57 -16.08
N ALA A 751 20.52 17.73 -16.06
CA ALA A 751 19.67 17.43 -14.92
C ALA A 751 19.07 16.01 -14.96
N ILE A 752 19.40 15.17 -15.97
CA ILE A 752 18.98 13.75 -15.96
C ILE A 752 19.69 13.00 -14.83
N ARG A 753 18.91 12.45 -13.91
CA ARG A 753 19.41 11.62 -12.79
C ARG A 753 19.27 10.13 -13.07
N ASP A 754 20.14 9.31 -12.48
CA ASP A 754 19.90 7.87 -12.33
C ASP A 754 18.68 7.65 -11.43
N TYR A 755 17.79 6.70 -11.77
CA TYR A 755 16.60 6.41 -10.98
C TYR A 755 16.90 6.04 -9.51
N ARG A 756 18.07 5.49 -9.19
CA ARG A 756 18.48 5.20 -7.81
C ARG A 756 18.75 6.47 -6.99
N HIS A 757 18.96 7.61 -7.65
CA HIS A 757 19.32 8.90 -7.04
C HIS A 757 18.27 10.00 -7.28
N SER A 758 17.06 9.66 -7.73
CA SER A 758 15.92 10.59 -7.80
C SER A 758 14.65 9.95 -7.25
N LYS A 759 13.82 10.78 -6.59
CA LYS A 759 12.47 10.41 -6.14
C LYS A 759 11.36 10.92 -7.07
N GLU A 760 11.68 11.56 -8.20
CA GLU A 760 10.65 12.08 -9.11
C GLU A 760 9.82 10.92 -9.71
N CYS A 761 8.48 11.00 -9.62
CA CYS A 761 7.58 10.09 -10.32
C CYS A 761 6.95 10.77 -11.55
N PRO A 762 6.44 10.00 -12.55
CA PRO A 762 5.67 10.59 -13.64
C PRO A 762 4.38 11.24 -13.15
N SER A 763 4.13 12.44 -13.63
CA SER A 763 2.97 13.26 -13.25
C SER A 763 1.99 13.35 -14.41
N PHE A 764 0.74 12.96 -14.15
CA PHE A 764 -0.37 13.25 -15.05
C PHE A 764 -0.86 14.68 -14.82
N PHE A 765 -1.37 15.31 -15.88
CA PHE A 765 -1.93 16.66 -15.84
C PHE A 765 -3.07 16.81 -16.84
N ASP A 766 -3.77 17.95 -16.78
CA ASP A 766 -4.89 18.25 -17.68
C ASP A 766 -4.43 18.22 -19.15
N ALA A 767 -5.12 17.42 -19.97
CA ALA A 767 -4.78 17.20 -21.36
C ALA A 767 -4.95 18.43 -22.26
N SER A 768 -5.65 19.46 -21.80
CA SER A 768 -5.81 20.75 -22.50
C SER A 768 -4.61 21.68 -22.36
N LEU A 769 -3.71 21.44 -21.40
CA LEU A 769 -2.48 22.22 -21.20
C LEU A 769 -1.34 21.67 -22.06
N ASP A 770 -0.42 22.52 -22.52
CA ASP A 770 0.75 22.12 -23.32
C ASP A 770 1.86 21.45 -22.48
N GLU A 771 2.04 21.90 -21.25
CA GLU A 771 2.95 21.37 -20.23
C GLU A 771 2.17 21.23 -18.90
N PRO A 772 2.64 20.41 -17.94
CA PRO A 772 2.06 20.43 -16.60
C PRO A 772 2.18 21.83 -15.98
N PRO A 773 1.26 22.23 -15.08
CA PRO A 773 1.48 23.42 -14.26
C PRO A 773 2.82 23.27 -13.51
N GLN A 774 3.48 24.40 -13.23
CA GLN A 774 4.75 24.37 -12.49
C GLN A 774 4.58 23.55 -11.21
N ALA A 775 5.58 22.72 -10.87
CA ALA A 775 5.57 21.85 -9.71
C ALA A 775 5.76 22.64 -8.41
N THR A 776 4.79 23.51 -8.14
CA THR A 776 4.68 24.36 -6.97
C THR A 776 4.55 23.47 -5.73
N GLY A 777 5.42 23.69 -4.76
CA GLY A 777 5.51 22.85 -3.56
C GLY A 777 6.93 22.71 -3.05
N LEU A 778 7.08 22.28 -1.81
CA LEU A 778 8.38 22.12 -1.16
C LEU A 778 8.90 20.67 -1.31
N PRO A 779 10.18 20.48 -1.72
CA PRO A 779 10.90 19.23 -1.51
C PRO A 779 10.92 18.85 -0.03
N SER A 780 10.72 17.57 0.29
CA SER A 780 10.60 17.09 1.68
C SER A 780 11.81 17.46 2.57
N GLU A 781 13.00 17.53 1.96
CA GLU A 781 14.27 17.89 2.60
C GLU A 781 14.33 19.35 3.08
N LEU A 782 13.54 20.27 2.49
CA LEU A 782 13.50 21.69 2.86
C LEU A 782 12.48 22.00 3.96
N ILE A 783 11.65 21.04 4.37
CA ILE A 783 10.61 21.24 5.40
C ILE A 783 11.22 21.67 6.74
N GLY A 784 12.32 21.03 7.18
CA GLY A 784 12.95 21.32 8.47
C GLY A 784 13.38 22.80 8.64
N PRO A 785 14.24 23.33 7.77
CA PRO A 785 14.69 24.73 7.86
C PRO A 785 13.57 25.77 7.69
N LEU A 786 12.63 25.55 6.76
CA LEU A 786 11.56 26.51 6.49
C LEU A 786 10.50 26.54 7.60
N THR A 787 10.15 25.38 8.17
CA THR A 787 9.21 25.32 9.31
C THR A 787 9.79 26.02 10.53
N ALA A 788 11.10 25.89 10.78
CA ALA A 788 11.79 26.62 11.84
C ALA A 788 11.84 28.14 11.60
N ALA A 789 12.03 28.59 10.35
CA ALA A 789 12.08 30.00 10.01
C ALA A 789 10.70 30.69 10.09
N LEU A 790 9.63 30.03 9.64
CA LEU A 790 8.27 30.56 9.63
C LEU A 790 7.59 30.54 11.01
N ALA A 791 8.14 29.80 11.99
CA ALA A 791 7.66 29.74 13.37
C ALA A 791 8.02 30.99 14.23
N SER A 792 8.49 32.09 13.63
CA SER A 792 8.91 33.32 14.31
C SER A 792 7.92 34.48 14.07
N PRO A 793 6.92 34.72 14.94
CA PRO A 793 5.86 35.69 14.69
C PRO A 793 6.25 37.13 15.09
N PRO A 794 6.05 38.14 14.21
CA PRO A 794 5.81 39.51 14.63
C PRO A 794 4.39 39.59 15.23
N ALA A 795 4.27 40.03 16.49
CA ALA A 795 2.98 40.01 17.18
C ALA A 795 2.09 41.20 16.82
N GLN A 796 0.90 40.93 16.25
CA GLN A 796 -0.37 41.61 16.59
C GLN A 796 -1.59 41.00 15.85
N SER A 797 -2.70 40.82 16.58
CA SER A 797 -4.01 40.28 16.16
C SER A 797 -4.07 38.80 15.71
N PRO A 798 -5.16 38.07 16.03
CA PRO A 798 -5.40 36.71 15.53
C PRO A 798 -6.05 36.71 14.13
N PRO A 799 -5.74 35.75 13.24
CA PRO A 799 -6.34 35.66 11.91
C PRO A 799 -7.79 35.16 11.93
N SER A 800 -8.56 35.51 10.89
CA SER A 800 -9.95 35.08 10.69
C SER A 800 -10.04 33.56 10.44
N TYR A 801 -10.71 32.85 11.35
CA TYR A 801 -10.83 31.39 11.32
C TYR A 801 -11.75 30.85 10.19
N PHE A 802 -12.62 31.70 9.62
CA PHE A 802 -13.55 31.31 8.55
C PHE A 802 -13.00 31.56 7.13
N SER A 803 -11.70 31.81 7.01
CA SER A 803 -11.06 32.16 5.73
C SER A 803 -9.57 31.84 5.73
N LEU A 804 -9.23 30.57 5.49
CA LEU A 804 -7.91 30.20 4.94
C LEU A 804 -8.10 29.56 3.56
N PRO A 805 -7.19 29.79 2.61
CA PRO A 805 -7.37 29.31 1.24
C PRO A 805 -6.95 27.83 1.12
N SER A 806 -7.26 27.21 -0.02
CA SER A 806 -6.43 26.11 -0.52
C SER A 806 -4.95 26.50 -0.41
N LEU A 807 -4.09 25.64 0.13
CA LEU A 807 -2.66 25.92 0.28
C LEU A 807 -2.15 26.59 -1.01
N PRO A 808 -1.65 27.85 -0.96
CA PRO A 808 -1.18 28.53 -2.16
C PRO A 808 -0.17 27.60 -2.83
N PRO A 809 -0.33 27.24 -4.12
CA PRO A 809 0.21 25.98 -4.64
C PRO A 809 1.70 25.78 -4.37
N GLN A 810 2.49 26.86 -4.22
CA GLN A 810 3.88 26.84 -3.78
C GLN A 810 4.19 26.12 -2.44
N PHE A 811 3.17 25.70 -1.68
CA PHE A 811 3.30 25.01 -0.39
C PHE A 811 2.75 23.58 -0.37
N GLU A 812 2.27 23.02 -1.49
CA GLU A 812 1.91 21.60 -1.53
C GLU A 812 3.15 20.69 -1.40
N ILE A 813 2.96 19.42 -1.01
CA ILE A 813 4.07 18.45 -0.91
C ILE A 813 4.18 17.70 -2.23
N GLN A 814 5.34 17.76 -2.89
CA GLN A 814 5.58 17.03 -4.13
C GLN A 814 5.47 15.51 -3.90
N LYS A 815 4.72 14.82 -4.77
CA LYS A 815 4.48 13.37 -4.71
C LYS A 815 5.76 12.58 -4.96
N GLU A 816 6.44 12.17 -3.89
CA GLU A 816 7.67 11.37 -3.97
C GLU A 816 7.39 9.92 -4.39
N ARG A 817 8.30 9.36 -5.20
CA ARG A 817 8.29 7.95 -5.58
C ARG A 817 8.57 7.02 -4.39
N GLN A 818 7.71 6.01 -4.25
CA GLN A 818 7.98 4.85 -3.40
C GLN A 818 8.24 3.62 -4.28
N GLU A 819 9.37 2.95 -4.07
CA GLU A 819 9.71 1.68 -4.72
C GLU A 819 9.20 0.51 -3.86
N ARG A 820 8.55 -0.48 -4.48
CA ARG A 820 7.94 -1.62 -3.77
C ARG A 820 8.37 -2.95 -4.36
N THR A 821 9.10 -3.75 -3.60
CA THR A 821 9.43 -5.14 -3.95
C THR A 821 8.49 -6.13 -3.27
N VAL A 822 7.99 -7.09 -4.04
CA VAL A 822 7.18 -8.23 -3.58
C VAL A 822 7.86 -9.53 -4.03
N TYR A 823 8.08 -10.45 -3.09
CA TYR A 823 8.64 -11.77 -3.35
C TYR A 823 7.57 -12.84 -3.14
N THR A 824 7.51 -13.81 -4.04
CA THR A 824 6.57 -14.94 -4.00
C THR A 824 7.28 -16.24 -4.38
N THR A 825 6.82 -17.37 -3.82
CA THR A 825 7.28 -18.72 -4.17
C THR A 825 6.07 -19.62 -4.36
N ARG A 826 6.06 -20.44 -5.41
CA ARG A 826 5.02 -21.44 -5.69
C ARG A 826 5.66 -22.79 -6.02
N VAL A 827 5.00 -23.89 -5.66
CA VAL A 827 5.42 -25.25 -6.03
C VAL A 827 4.71 -25.62 -7.33
N LEU A 828 5.46 -26.10 -8.33
CA LEU A 828 4.86 -26.59 -9.57
C LEU A 828 4.29 -28.00 -9.36
N LYS A 829 3.11 -28.27 -9.92
CA LYS A 829 2.45 -29.58 -9.92
C LYS A 829 1.93 -29.86 -11.33
N GLY A 830 2.40 -30.94 -11.94
CA GLY A 830 1.98 -31.34 -13.29
C GLY A 830 2.59 -30.49 -14.41
N ASP A 831 2.12 -30.73 -15.63
CA ASP A 831 2.80 -30.42 -16.90
C ASP A 831 2.83 -28.92 -17.29
N HIS A 832 2.45 -28.02 -16.38
CA HIS A 832 2.53 -26.57 -16.57
C HIS A 832 3.95 -26.05 -16.30
N SER A 833 4.93 -26.60 -17.02
CA SER A 833 6.29 -26.06 -17.03
C SER A 833 6.31 -24.73 -17.79
N VAL A 834 6.59 -23.63 -17.08
CA VAL A 834 6.89 -22.36 -17.73
C VAL A 834 8.28 -22.48 -18.34
N ASP A 835 8.39 -22.31 -19.66
CA ASP A 835 9.66 -22.38 -20.41
C ASP A 835 10.57 -21.20 -20.05
N LEU A 836 11.24 -21.35 -18.92
CA LEU A 836 12.27 -20.47 -18.39
C LEU A 836 13.68 -21.05 -18.65
N GLY A 837 13.78 -22.35 -18.89
CA GLY A 837 15.01 -23.12 -18.72
C GLY A 837 15.49 -23.17 -17.26
N ASP A 838 16.57 -23.90 -17.02
CA ASP A 838 17.22 -23.96 -15.70
C ASP A 838 18.20 -22.78 -15.51
N PRO A 839 18.29 -22.16 -14.33
CA PRO A 839 19.29 -21.13 -14.03
C PRO A 839 20.58 -21.75 -13.47
N VAL A 840 21.71 -21.06 -13.64
CA VAL A 840 22.96 -21.42 -12.97
C VAL A 840 22.88 -20.91 -11.53
N VAL A 841 22.85 -21.82 -10.54
CA VAL A 841 22.84 -21.42 -9.13
C VAL A 841 24.28 -21.38 -8.59
N LEU A 842 24.80 -20.18 -8.41
CA LEU A 842 26.10 -19.89 -7.81
C LEU A 842 25.99 -20.06 -6.29
N ALA A 843 26.22 -21.30 -5.83
CA ALA A 843 26.07 -21.67 -4.43
C ALA A 843 27.01 -20.86 -3.52
N GLY A 844 26.46 -20.29 -2.44
CA GLY A 844 27.21 -19.49 -1.47
C GLY A 844 27.52 -18.05 -1.89
N VAL A 845 27.24 -17.65 -3.15
CA VAL A 845 27.31 -16.24 -3.57
C VAL A 845 26.04 -15.53 -3.12
N MET A 846 26.19 -14.50 -2.28
CA MET A 846 25.11 -13.72 -1.67
C MET A 846 25.23 -12.21 -1.94
N ASP A 847 26.08 -11.83 -2.90
CA ASP A 847 26.30 -10.44 -3.33
C ASP A 847 25.08 -9.93 -4.13
N GLU A 848 24.67 -8.68 -3.92
CA GLU A 848 23.61 -8.03 -4.71
C GLU A 848 24.15 -7.03 -5.75
N ASP A 849 25.46 -6.73 -5.77
CA ASP A 849 26.11 -5.87 -6.75
C ASP A 849 26.50 -6.60 -8.05
N TRP A 850 26.85 -5.85 -9.11
CA TRP A 850 26.87 -6.28 -10.52
C TRP A 850 28.25 -6.30 -11.17
#